data_AF-A0A8J2NEB8-F1
#
_entry.id   AF-A0A8J2NEB8-F1
#
_cell.length_a   1.000
_cell.length_b   1.000
_cell.length_c   1.000
_cell.angle_alpha   90.00
_cell.angle_beta   90.00
_cell.angle_gamma   90.00
#
_symmetry.space_group_name_H-M   'P 1'
#
loop_
_entity.id
_entity.type
_entity.pdbx_description
1 polymer ?
#
loop_
_entity_poly.entity_id
_entity_poly.type
_entity_poly.pdbx_seq_one_letter_code
_entity_poly.pdbx_strand_id
1 'polypeptide(L)'
;MDSTPNCTNLLTMGDFNKYIDKLRLETNFDGNNLTLCRQGICNAIWGTGNPDISGIGIAVGYIMEITLGFGLAATLMATRSKEGRKWAFLQFVTSGGLEAFFDFAIYFALSILIATIVVLANKDFGVTTSGFGACEAEIALAMSVACVLPLIYPVGLLPAHSSHPDQTQESASDRSRESKRDSYHFRLLLFSLLTVLFFYPFVSQSIHNWAPSRIGEGKGPGGKTVVTNEEFQRVQKVCFKDVEYLAFWESQLLAVTEMTSSLLIYLFLLWHLITAHVRRMELDEEDISGFTSGLLLILGRIESVWKGSESLITVYLVMPAALDGILLYCIFRLRHIQAQMTEGLDGQYAGNEWGFGQIVSIVMFVPVLVDMAFTGWTYRRPKFKQHHVLPYNFIVKSFKTFSKAELHRGPEVSLFKTKNAVVDCDRRAFAAMSDLRRSIVDMAGLTALQPGKILKSGTKRYSVHCGLVDDEQYLFIDTAGFGDPDRNDIDTFEESVSWLIALGSFIGVVGVLYVINSPGTRLDQQDAKTLRWLKERQEELKNMIRRRFAEQKYKPVKLQFMQRVERKVPFLETEAAKVLRGPAVGVTVNIVKGKCTVATASTAQEAPPLNFGPIPEVKEAFWKETILEWWYIAVNAAEIFEDARRGPGMASTGGWTGIIQGIRNWWNGSSTAGQS
;
A
#
# COMPACT_ATOMS: atom_id res chain seq x y z
N MET A 1 36.18 -4.88 53.54
CA MET A 1 35.10 -3.92 53.27
C MET A 1 34.52 -4.34 51.94
N ASP A 2 33.38 -5.03 51.96
CA ASP A 2 32.74 -5.46 50.71
C ASP A 2 32.19 -4.21 50.01
N SER A 3 32.78 -3.88 48.87
CA SER A 3 32.31 -2.80 48.01
C SER A 3 30.96 -3.19 47.43
N THR A 4 29.93 -2.38 47.67
CA THR A 4 28.62 -2.54 47.03
C THR A 4 28.77 -2.52 45.50
N PRO A 5 28.21 -3.50 44.77
CA PRO A 5 28.37 -3.61 43.32
C PRO A 5 27.75 -2.43 42.57
N ASN A 6 28.40 -1.97 41.48
CA ASN A 6 27.90 -0.87 40.66
C ASN A 6 27.03 -1.39 39.50
N CYS A 7 25.73 -1.52 39.75
CA CYS A 7 24.79 -2.09 38.79
C CYS A 7 24.39 -1.16 37.63
N THR A 8 24.62 0.15 37.73
CA THR A 8 24.04 1.17 36.81
C THR A 8 24.50 1.00 35.37
N ASN A 9 25.70 0.46 35.18
CA ASN A 9 26.32 0.30 33.87
C ASN A 9 26.00 -1.04 33.18
N LEU A 10 25.26 -1.95 33.82
CA LEU A 10 24.92 -3.24 33.24
C LEU A 10 23.86 -3.12 32.13
N LEU A 11 23.09 -2.02 32.12
CA LEU A 11 22.03 -1.80 31.13
C LEU A 11 22.53 -1.33 29.75
N THR A 12 23.73 -0.76 29.65
CA THR A 12 24.14 0.07 28.51
C THR A 12 25.32 -0.47 27.68
N MET A 13 25.70 -1.74 27.81
CA MET A 13 26.86 -2.27 27.09
C MET A 13 26.52 -2.73 25.67
N GLY A 14 27.34 -2.40 24.66
CA GLY A 14 27.10 -2.90 23.30
C GLY A 14 27.40 -4.39 23.14
N ASP A 15 28.48 -4.86 23.80
CA ASP A 15 29.15 -6.13 23.49
C ASP A 15 28.93 -7.19 24.58
N PHE A 16 28.59 -8.42 24.17
CA PHE A 16 28.27 -9.52 25.09
C PHE A 16 29.45 -9.93 25.96
N ASN A 17 30.66 -10.01 25.39
CA ASN A 17 31.85 -10.41 26.14
C ASN A 17 32.18 -9.34 27.19
N LYS A 18 32.12 -8.06 26.80
CA LYS A 18 32.32 -6.94 27.74
C LYS A 18 31.25 -6.91 28.83
N TYR A 19 30.00 -7.22 28.48
CA TYR A 19 28.90 -7.33 29.43
C TYR A 19 29.17 -8.42 30.47
N ILE A 20 29.57 -9.62 30.03
CA ILE A 20 29.91 -10.71 30.95
C ILE A 20 31.14 -10.39 31.81
N ASP A 21 32.19 -9.83 31.22
CA ASP A 21 33.40 -9.47 31.98
C ASP A 21 33.07 -8.45 33.08
N LYS A 22 32.20 -7.48 32.78
CA LYS A 22 31.71 -6.54 33.78
C LYS A 22 30.80 -7.19 34.81
N LEU A 23 29.89 -8.06 34.38
CA LEU A 23 29.04 -8.82 35.30
C LEU A 23 29.89 -9.64 36.28
N ARG A 24 30.95 -10.28 35.78
CA ARG A 24 31.93 -11.02 36.60
C ARG A 24 32.69 -10.10 37.54
N LEU A 25 33.17 -8.95 37.05
CA LEU A 25 33.90 -7.97 37.86
C LEU A 25 33.06 -7.43 39.02
N GLU A 26 31.80 -7.07 38.76
CA GLU A 26 30.93 -6.43 39.75
C GLU A 26 30.30 -7.43 40.71
N THR A 27 29.92 -8.62 40.23
CA THR A 27 29.14 -9.57 41.04
C THR A 27 29.90 -10.80 41.48
N ASN A 28 31.00 -11.13 40.82
CA ASN A 28 31.71 -12.41 40.95
C ASN A 28 30.79 -13.65 40.80
N PHE A 29 29.63 -13.49 40.14
CA PHE A 29 28.55 -14.50 40.10
C PHE A 29 28.12 -15.02 41.49
N ASP A 30 28.27 -14.18 42.53
CA ASP A 30 27.76 -14.45 43.86
C ASP A 30 26.25 -14.17 43.93
N GLY A 31 25.50 -15.03 44.61
CA GLY A 31 24.04 -14.95 44.67
C GLY A 31 23.52 -13.65 45.30
N ASN A 32 24.22 -13.09 46.30
CA ASN A 32 23.81 -11.86 46.95
C ASN A 32 24.07 -10.65 46.05
N ASN A 33 25.24 -10.59 45.41
CA ASN A 33 25.58 -9.51 44.48
C ASN A 33 24.72 -9.53 43.21
N LEU A 34 24.42 -10.73 42.68
CA LEU A 34 23.48 -10.88 41.57
C LEU A 34 22.07 -10.39 41.95
N THR A 35 21.63 -10.67 43.18
CA THR A 35 20.33 -10.19 43.68
C THR A 35 20.31 -8.66 43.81
N LEU A 36 21.40 -8.03 44.24
CA LEU A 36 21.52 -6.57 44.28
C LEU A 36 21.43 -5.93 42.89
N CYS A 37 21.98 -6.58 41.86
CA CYS A 37 21.92 -6.10 40.49
C CYS A 37 20.80 -6.74 39.65
N ARG A 38 19.80 -7.40 40.29
CA ARG A 38 18.78 -8.22 39.63
C ARG A 38 18.10 -7.47 38.48
N GLN A 39 17.59 -6.26 38.73
CA GLN A 39 16.86 -5.47 37.73
C GLN A 39 17.69 -5.21 36.46
N GLY A 40 18.93 -4.73 36.62
CA GLY A 40 19.82 -4.43 35.49
C GLY A 40 20.20 -5.67 34.69
N ILE A 41 20.47 -6.78 35.37
CA ILE A 41 20.85 -8.04 34.74
C ILE A 41 19.67 -8.64 33.98
N CYS A 42 18.51 -8.72 34.63
CA CYS A 42 17.36 -9.39 34.05
C CYS A 42 16.79 -8.60 32.86
N ASN A 43 16.68 -7.28 32.98
CA ASN A 43 16.21 -6.42 31.89
C ASN A 43 17.14 -6.45 30.68
N ALA A 44 18.46 -6.54 30.90
CA ALA A 44 19.42 -6.67 29.80
C ALA A 44 19.27 -8.03 29.09
N ILE A 45 19.27 -9.14 29.83
CA ILE A 45 19.33 -10.49 29.23
C ILE A 45 17.97 -10.94 28.64
N TRP A 46 16.85 -10.63 29.30
CA TRP A 46 15.52 -11.11 28.88
C TRP A 46 14.63 -10.03 28.25
N GLY A 47 15.06 -8.76 28.32
CA GLY A 47 14.35 -7.62 27.74
C GLY A 47 13.17 -7.14 28.59
N THR A 48 12.74 -5.91 28.34
CA THR A 48 11.65 -5.22 29.07
C THR A 48 10.30 -5.24 28.31
N GLY A 49 10.22 -6.00 27.22
CA GLY A 49 9.15 -5.94 26.24
C GLY A 49 9.41 -4.90 25.14
N ASN A 50 8.86 -5.15 23.96
CA ASN A 50 8.81 -4.21 22.84
C ASN A 50 7.34 -4.02 22.43
N PRO A 51 6.75 -2.83 22.62
CA PRO A 51 5.34 -2.61 22.27
C PRO A 51 5.04 -2.83 20.78
N ASP A 52 6.03 -2.75 19.89
CA ASP A 52 5.82 -2.95 18.45
C ASP A 52 5.88 -4.43 18.02
N ILE A 53 6.37 -5.33 18.88
CA ILE A 53 6.48 -6.77 18.60
C ILE A 53 5.67 -7.58 19.63
N SER A 54 5.97 -7.45 20.91
CA SER A 54 5.29 -8.18 22.00
C SER A 54 4.13 -7.39 22.64
N GLY A 55 3.76 -6.24 22.06
CA GLY A 55 2.70 -5.38 22.55
C GLY A 55 1.28 -5.96 22.51
N ILE A 56 0.38 -5.44 23.34
CA ILE A 56 -1.01 -5.92 23.38
C ILE A 56 -1.76 -5.69 22.07
N GLY A 57 -1.69 -4.49 21.47
CA GLY A 57 -2.45 -4.24 20.25
C GLY A 57 -1.85 -4.90 19.01
N ILE A 58 -0.54 -5.16 18.99
CA ILE A 58 0.06 -5.97 17.92
C ILE A 58 -0.33 -7.45 18.09
N ALA A 59 -0.44 -7.94 19.33
CA ALA A 59 -0.99 -9.27 19.62
C ALA A 59 -2.44 -9.44 19.15
N VAL A 60 -3.27 -8.40 19.28
CA VAL A 60 -4.61 -8.38 18.67
C VAL A 60 -4.51 -8.45 17.14
N GLY A 61 -3.54 -7.77 16.54
CA GLY A 61 -3.24 -7.88 15.11
C GLY A 61 -2.97 -9.32 14.66
N TYR A 62 -2.12 -10.07 15.37
CA TYR A 62 -1.85 -11.48 15.06
C TYR A 62 -3.11 -12.35 15.17
N ILE A 63 -3.91 -12.15 16.22
CA ILE A 63 -5.19 -12.86 16.37
C ILE A 63 -6.11 -12.54 15.20
N MET A 64 -6.23 -11.26 14.81
CA MET A 64 -7.06 -10.84 13.68
C MET A 64 -6.58 -11.47 12.36
N GLU A 65 -5.28 -11.45 12.09
CA GLU A 65 -4.70 -12.05 10.88
C GLU A 65 -5.03 -13.55 10.78
N ILE A 66 -4.75 -14.30 11.84
CA ILE A 66 -4.96 -15.74 11.89
C ILE A 66 -6.46 -16.07 11.80
N THR A 67 -7.30 -15.39 12.58
CA THR A 67 -8.75 -15.68 12.62
C THR A 67 -9.45 -15.27 11.32
N LEU A 68 -9.10 -14.13 10.72
CA LEU A 68 -9.65 -13.70 9.43
C LEU A 68 -9.17 -14.60 8.30
N GLY A 69 -7.86 -14.89 8.23
CA GLY A 69 -7.28 -15.78 7.22
C GLY A 69 -7.92 -17.16 7.25
N PHE A 70 -7.95 -17.80 8.43
CA PHE A 70 -8.58 -19.10 8.62
C PHE A 70 -10.09 -19.05 8.36
N GLY A 71 -10.80 -18.05 8.88
CA GLY A 71 -12.25 -17.92 8.75
C GLY A 71 -12.70 -17.77 7.29
N LEU A 72 -12.00 -16.94 6.51
CA LEU A 72 -12.23 -16.77 5.07
C LEU A 72 -11.90 -18.04 4.29
N ALA A 73 -10.75 -18.66 4.58
CA ALA A 73 -10.34 -19.91 3.95
C ALA A 73 -11.34 -21.06 4.21
N ALA A 74 -11.76 -21.22 5.47
CA ALA A 74 -12.73 -22.23 5.89
C ALA A 74 -14.09 -21.98 5.24
N THR A 75 -14.55 -20.73 5.19
CA THR A 75 -15.81 -20.37 4.53
C THR A 75 -15.75 -20.66 3.03
N LEU A 76 -14.66 -20.30 2.35
CA LEU A 76 -14.50 -20.57 0.91
C LEU A 76 -14.52 -22.08 0.64
N MET A 77 -13.82 -22.86 1.45
CA MET A 77 -13.78 -24.32 1.34
C MET A 77 -15.14 -24.97 1.62
N ALA A 78 -15.81 -24.59 2.71
CA ALA A 78 -17.11 -25.15 3.11
C ALA A 78 -18.24 -24.80 2.13
N THR A 79 -18.08 -23.72 1.37
CA THR A 79 -19.05 -23.28 0.37
C THR A 79 -18.77 -23.88 -1.01
N ARG A 80 -17.54 -24.31 -1.30
CA ARG A 80 -17.12 -24.79 -2.63
C ARG A 80 -17.92 -25.99 -3.15
N SER A 81 -18.34 -26.90 -2.26
CA SER A 81 -19.11 -28.09 -2.63
C SER A 81 -20.62 -27.84 -2.72
N LYS A 82 -21.09 -26.64 -2.36
CA LYS A 82 -22.51 -26.34 -2.25
C LYS A 82 -23.01 -25.57 -3.45
N GLU A 83 -24.05 -26.10 -4.09
CA GLU A 83 -24.72 -25.45 -5.21
C GLU A 83 -25.86 -24.56 -4.74
N GLY A 84 -26.08 -23.44 -5.45
CA GLY A 84 -27.23 -22.57 -5.28
C GLY A 84 -26.88 -21.09 -5.09
N ARG A 85 -27.86 -20.22 -5.34
CA ARG A 85 -27.66 -18.76 -5.38
C ARG A 85 -27.07 -18.16 -4.09
N LYS A 86 -27.45 -18.68 -2.92
CA LYS A 86 -26.93 -18.23 -1.62
C LYS A 86 -25.46 -18.58 -1.43
N TRP A 87 -25.05 -19.78 -1.87
CA TRP A 87 -23.68 -20.24 -1.77
C TRP A 87 -22.79 -19.55 -2.80
N ALA A 88 -23.28 -19.31 -4.02
CA ALA A 88 -22.59 -18.50 -5.01
C ALA A 88 -22.32 -17.07 -4.52
N PHE A 89 -23.30 -16.45 -3.84
CA PHE A 89 -23.09 -15.15 -3.18
C PHE A 89 -21.97 -15.21 -2.14
N LEU A 90 -22.02 -16.21 -1.25
CA LEU A 90 -21.05 -16.33 -0.17
C LEU A 90 -19.64 -16.63 -0.70
N GLN A 91 -19.51 -17.51 -1.71
CA GLN A 91 -18.26 -17.78 -2.41
C GLN A 91 -17.69 -16.50 -3.02
N PHE A 92 -18.52 -15.71 -3.71
CA PHE A 92 -18.11 -14.46 -4.34
C PHE A 92 -17.60 -13.44 -3.31
N VAL A 93 -18.36 -13.22 -2.23
CA VAL A 93 -17.98 -12.31 -1.14
C VAL A 93 -16.73 -12.78 -0.41
N THR A 94 -16.64 -14.09 -0.11
CA THR A 94 -15.50 -14.65 0.61
C THR A 94 -14.23 -14.63 -0.25
N SER A 95 -14.35 -14.87 -1.56
CA SER A 95 -13.22 -14.75 -2.49
C SER A 95 -12.71 -13.32 -2.55
N GLY A 96 -13.61 -12.32 -2.67
CA GLY A 96 -13.21 -10.90 -2.63
C GLY A 96 -12.58 -10.51 -1.28
N GLY A 97 -13.12 -11.03 -0.17
CA GLY A 97 -12.54 -10.85 1.15
C GLY A 97 -11.16 -11.47 1.31
N LEU A 98 -10.95 -12.68 0.76
CA LEU A 98 -9.65 -13.37 0.81
C LEU A 98 -8.59 -12.67 -0.07
N GLU A 99 -9.01 -12.05 -1.18
CA GLU A 99 -8.15 -11.18 -1.99
C GLU A 99 -7.73 -9.93 -1.24
N ALA A 100 -8.69 -9.21 -0.64
CA ALA A 100 -8.40 -8.06 0.19
C ALA A 100 -7.50 -8.43 1.39
N PHE A 101 -7.82 -9.54 2.07
CA PHE A 101 -7.02 -10.05 3.18
C PHE A 101 -5.56 -10.24 2.79
N PHE A 102 -5.29 -10.85 1.63
CA PHE A 102 -3.92 -11.04 1.17
C PHE A 102 -3.16 -9.71 1.02
N ASP A 103 -3.79 -8.72 0.38
CA ASP A 103 -3.16 -7.43 0.13
C ASP A 103 -2.75 -6.77 1.46
N PHE A 104 -3.63 -6.76 2.46
CA PHE A 104 -3.36 -6.14 3.77
C PHE A 104 -2.45 -6.99 4.66
N ALA A 105 -2.60 -8.32 4.68
CA ALA A 105 -1.76 -9.22 5.44
C ALA A 105 -0.30 -9.19 4.95
N ILE A 106 -0.05 -8.97 3.66
CA ILE A 106 1.32 -8.78 3.16
C ILE A 106 1.99 -7.53 3.75
N TYR A 107 1.28 -6.40 3.84
CA TYR A 107 1.85 -5.19 4.45
C TYR A 107 2.11 -5.39 5.94
N PHE A 108 1.21 -6.10 6.62
CA PHE A 108 1.35 -6.45 8.01
C PHE A 108 2.58 -7.35 8.23
N ALA A 109 2.66 -8.48 7.53
CA ALA A 109 3.78 -9.42 7.58
C ALA A 109 5.11 -8.76 7.20
N LEU A 110 5.14 -7.91 6.16
CA LEU A 110 6.36 -7.19 5.77
C LEU A 110 6.89 -6.30 6.91
N SER A 111 5.99 -5.59 7.58
CA SER A 111 6.34 -4.69 8.67
C SER A 111 6.92 -5.46 9.87
N ILE A 112 6.26 -6.57 10.23
CA ILE A 112 6.72 -7.47 11.30
C ILE A 112 8.06 -8.12 10.93
N LEU A 113 8.23 -8.61 9.71
CA LEU A 113 9.49 -9.22 9.27
C LEU A 113 10.65 -8.24 9.36
N ILE A 114 10.46 -6.98 8.94
CA ILE A 114 11.51 -5.95 9.06
C ILE A 114 11.83 -5.70 10.54
N ALA A 115 10.82 -5.55 11.39
CA ALA A 115 11.02 -5.34 12.83
C ALA A 115 11.75 -6.53 13.49
N THR A 116 11.34 -7.76 13.17
CA THR A 116 11.99 -9.00 13.62
C THR A 116 13.44 -9.05 13.14
N ILE A 117 13.73 -8.76 11.87
CA ILE A 117 15.10 -8.75 11.34
C ILE A 117 15.96 -7.75 12.12
N VAL A 118 15.44 -6.56 12.42
CA VAL A 118 16.19 -5.55 13.21
C VAL A 118 16.47 -6.05 14.63
N VAL A 119 15.48 -6.64 15.30
CA VAL A 119 15.66 -7.19 16.66
C VAL A 119 16.66 -8.34 16.66
N LEU A 120 16.52 -9.28 15.73
CA LEU A 120 17.40 -10.43 15.61
C LEU A 120 18.82 -10.02 15.19
N ALA A 121 18.98 -9.08 14.26
CA ALA A 121 20.29 -8.55 13.90
C ALA A 121 20.98 -7.87 15.09
N ASN A 122 20.25 -7.08 15.88
CA ASN A 122 20.80 -6.47 17.09
C ASN A 122 21.29 -7.51 18.10
N LYS A 123 20.55 -8.62 18.24
CA LYS A 123 20.92 -9.78 19.07
C LYS A 123 22.12 -10.53 18.52
N ASP A 124 22.05 -10.95 17.25
CA ASP A 124 23.01 -11.84 16.60
C ASP A 124 24.38 -11.19 16.45
N PHE A 125 24.42 -9.88 16.15
CA PHE A 125 25.66 -9.12 16.00
C PHE A 125 26.10 -8.41 17.29
N GLY A 126 25.32 -8.50 18.38
CA GLY A 126 25.65 -7.88 19.66
C GLY A 126 25.90 -6.38 19.52
N VAL A 127 24.96 -5.67 18.91
CA VAL A 127 25.08 -4.22 18.70
C VAL A 127 24.72 -3.45 19.98
N THR A 128 23.78 -3.97 20.78
CA THR A 128 23.31 -3.35 22.02
C THR A 128 22.88 -4.39 23.08
N THR A 129 23.12 -4.13 24.38
CA THR A 129 22.59 -4.94 25.50
C THR A 129 21.08 -4.91 25.58
N SER A 130 20.46 -3.79 25.17
CA SER A 130 19.00 -3.69 25.05
C SER A 130 18.41 -4.67 24.03
N GLY A 131 19.25 -5.31 23.21
CA GLY A 131 18.87 -6.35 22.25
C GLY A 131 19.20 -7.78 22.67
N PHE A 132 19.76 -8.03 23.87
CA PHE A 132 19.98 -9.41 24.32
C PHE A 132 18.68 -10.17 24.61
N GLY A 133 17.57 -9.45 24.77
CA GLY A 133 16.25 -9.94 25.17
C GLY A 133 15.89 -11.30 24.59
N ALA A 134 16.24 -12.35 25.34
CA ALA A 134 16.10 -13.72 24.88
C ALA A 134 14.63 -14.04 24.58
N CYS A 135 13.73 -13.67 25.50
CA CYS A 135 12.29 -13.81 25.31
C CYS A 135 11.78 -12.95 24.16
N GLU A 136 12.27 -11.70 24.02
CA GLU A 136 11.85 -10.82 22.93
C GLU A 136 12.24 -11.38 21.55
N ALA A 137 13.44 -11.95 21.44
CA ALA A 137 13.90 -12.59 20.22
C ALA A 137 13.13 -13.88 19.90
N GLU A 138 12.82 -14.70 20.91
CA GLU A 138 11.95 -15.88 20.74
C GLU A 138 10.54 -15.46 20.29
N ILE A 139 9.98 -14.41 20.88
CA ILE A 139 8.70 -13.84 20.44
C ILE A 139 8.78 -13.36 18.99
N ALA A 140 9.83 -12.60 18.63
CA ALA A 140 10.02 -12.06 17.29
C ALA A 140 10.17 -13.17 16.23
N LEU A 141 10.83 -14.27 16.56
CA LEU A 141 10.93 -15.47 15.72
C LEU A 141 9.56 -16.12 15.53
N ALA A 142 8.85 -16.43 16.61
CA ALA A 142 7.53 -17.05 16.56
C ALA A 142 6.54 -16.21 15.75
N MET A 143 6.56 -14.88 15.93
CA MET A 143 5.68 -13.96 15.21
C MET A 143 6.03 -13.84 13.72
N SER A 144 7.31 -13.92 13.36
CA SER A 144 7.69 -13.91 11.93
C SER A 144 7.11 -15.09 11.17
N VAL A 145 6.99 -16.25 11.83
CA VAL A 145 6.32 -17.44 11.29
C VAL A 145 4.81 -17.22 11.25
N ALA A 146 4.22 -16.78 12.37
CA ALA A 146 2.77 -16.61 12.52
C ALA A 146 2.17 -15.55 11.58
N CYS A 147 2.95 -14.59 11.10
CA CYS A 147 2.48 -13.61 10.10
C CYS A 147 2.60 -14.12 8.65
N VAL A 148 3.57 -14.99 8.36
CA VAL A 148 3.75 -15.51 6.99
C VAL A 148 2.84 -16.72 6.73
N LEU A 149 2.56 -17.51 7.76
CA LEU A 149 1.79 -18.75 7.63
C LEU A 149 0.35 -18.55 7.12
N PRO A 150 -0.43 -17.55 7.57
CA PRO A 150 -1.77 -17.28 7.05
C PRO A 150 -1.81 -16.89 5.57
N LEU A 151 -0.71 -16.40 4.99
CA LEU A 151 -0.62 -16.05 3.56
C LEU A 151 -0.67 -17.27 2.65
N ILE A 152 -0.47 -18.49 3.18
CA ILE A 152 -0.65 -19.74 2.43
C ILE A 152 -2.10 -19.88 1.94
N TYR A 153 -3.09 -19.44 2.74
CA TYR A 153 -4.51 -19.57 2.38
C TYR A 153 -4.89 -18.87 1.07
N PRO A 154 -4.69 -17.55 0.90
CA PRO A 154 -5.01 -16.86 -0.33
C PRO A 154 -4.19 -17.37 -1.53
N VAL A 155 -2.89 -17.66 -1.36
CA VAL A 155 -2.05 -18.16 -2.45
C VAL A 155 -2.49 -19.55 -2.92
N GLY A 156 -2.90 -20.42 -1.99
CA GLY A 156 -3.31 -21.80 -2.28
C GLY A 156 -4.76 -21.93 -2.78
N LEU A 157 -5.69 -21.13 -2.25
CA LEU A 157 -7.13 -21.30 -2.49
C LEU A 157 -7.69 -20.46 -3.64
N LEU A 158 -7.18 -19.24 -3.86
CA LEU A 158 -7.66 -18.34 -4.92
C LEU A 158 -7.42 -18.82 -6.36
N PRO A 159 -6.35 -19.56 -6.70
CA PRO A 159 -6.13 -20.07 -8.05
C PRO A 159 -7.18 -21.11 -8.49
N ALA A 160 -7.89 -21.72 -7.54
CA ALA A 160 -8.70 -22.90 -7.80
C ALA A 160 -10.12 -22.61 -8.30
N HIS A 161 -10.52 -21.33 -8.42
CA HIS A 161 -11.92 -20.94 -8.55
C HIS A 161 -12.39 -20.56 -9.98
N SER A 162 -11.58 -20.76 -11.03
CA SER A 162 -11.90 -20.20 -12.36
C SER A 162 -12.58 -21.15 -13.37
N SER A 163 -12.96 -22.36 -12.99
CA SER A 163 -13.61 -23.31 -13.90
C SER A 163 -15.11 -23.42 -13.64
N HIS A 164 -15.87 -22.35 -13.87
CA HIS A 164 -17.30 -22.48 -14.12
C HIS A 164 -17.50 -22.69 -15.64
N PRO A 165 -18.04 -23.83 -16.08
CA PRO A 165 -18.16 -24.18 -17.48
C PRO A 165 -19.45 -23.58 -18.08
N ASP A 166 -19.52 -22.26 -18.24
CA ASP A 166 -20.56 -21.67 -19.11
C ASP A 166 -19.91 -21.28 -20.45
N GLN A 167 -20.20 -22.11 -21.45
CA GLN A 167 -19.39 -22.38 -22.64
C GLN A 167 -19.77 -21.53 -23.87
N THR A 168 -20.42 -20.37 -23.74
CA THR A 168 -21.02 -19.69 -24.91
C THR A 168 -20.52 -18.26 -25.18
N GLN A 169 -19.41 -17.82 -24.58
CA GLN A 169 -18.86 -16.48 -24.85
C GLN A 169 -17.31 -16.46 -24.83
N GLU A 170 -16.69 -17.08 -25.84
CA GLU A 170 -15.24 -17.30 -25.96
C GLU A 170 -14.40 -16.02 -25.86
N SER A 171 -14.79 -14.92 -26.53
CA SER A 171 -13.91 -13.74 -26.64
C SER A 171 -13.82 -12.86 -25.39
N ALA A 172 -14.85 -12.84 -24.54
CA ALA A 172 -14.82 -12.12 -23.26
C ALA A 172 -14.16 -12.96 -22.14
N SER A 173 -14.20 -14.28 -22.28
CA SER A 173 -13.58 -15.25 -21.37
C SER A 173 -12.06 -15.09 -21.33
N ASP A 174 -11.42 -14.91 -22.48
CA ASP A 174 -9.95 -14.95 -22.55
C ASP A 174 -9.28 -13.79 -21.83
N ARG A 175 -9.79 -12.56 -21.97
CA ARG A 175 -9.25 -11.40 -21.24
C ARG A 175 -9.40 -11.55 -19.72
N SER A 176 -10.50 -12.13 -19.25
CA SER A 176 -10.70 -12.36 -17.82
C SER A 176 -9.75 -13.42 -17.27
N ARG A 177 -9.42 -14.44 -18.07
CA ARG A 177 -8.45 -15.48 -17.68
C ARG A 177 -7.04 -14.91 -17.56
N GLU A 178 -6.64 -14.05 -18.49
CA GLU A 178 -5.31 -13.40 -18.48
C GLU A 178 -5.14 -12.51 -17.24
N SER A 179 -6.10 -11.63 -16.94
CA SER A 179 -6.06 -10.78 -15.75
C SER A 179 -5.98 -11.57 -14.43
N LYS A 180 -6.71 -12.70 -14.32
CA LYS A 180 -6.63 -13.58 -13.14
C LYS A 180 -5.28 -14.28 -13.01
N ARG A 181 -4.68 -14.67 -14.14
CA ARG A 181 -3.34 -15.26 -14.19
C ARG A 181 -2.30 -14.26 -13.71
N ASP A 182 -2.37 -13.02 -14.16
CA ASP A 182 -1.46 -11.95 -13.75
C ASP A 182 -1.59 -11.65 -12.25
N SER A 183 -2.82 -11.56 -11.73
CA SER A 183 -3.06 -11.40 -10.30
C SER A 183 -2.46 -12.54 -9.49
N TYR A 184 -2.62 -13.79 -9.91
CA TYR A 184 -1.98 -14.94 -9.24
C TYR A 184 -0.45 -14.83 -9.24
N HIS A 185 0.17 -14.53 -10.38
CA HIS A 185 1.62 -14.40 -10.47
C HIS A 185 2.15 -13.25 -9.60
N PHE A 186 1.42 -12.14 -9.54
CA PHE A 186 1.75 -11.02 -8.67
C PHE A 186 1.69 -11.41 -7.19
N ARG A 187 0.64 -12.10 -6.76
CA ARG A 187 0.53 -12.62 -5.39
C ARG A 187 1.65 -13.60 -5.05
N LEU A 188 1.94 -14.54 -5.96
CA LEU A 188 3.05 -15.47 -5.78
C LEU A 188 4.40 -14.75 -5.70
N LEU A 189 4.61 -13.70 -6.49
CA LEU A 189 5.82 -12.87 -6.44
C LEU A 189 5.97 -12.16 -5.08
N LEU A 190 4.90 -11.54 -4.58
CA LEU A 190 4.94 -10.87 -3.27
C LEU A 190 5.15 -11.86 -2.12
N PHE A 191 4.48 -13.01 -2.15
CA PHE A 191 4.70 -14.09 -1.20
C PHE A 191 6.14 -14.63 -1.28
N SER A 192 6.71 -14.76 -2.48
CA SER A 192 8.12 -15.13 -2.68
C SER A 192 9.06 -14.11 -2.03
N LEU A 193 8.80 -12.81 -2.24
CA LEU A 193 9.60 -11.74 -1.65
C LEU A 193 9.56 -11.77 -0.12
N LEU A 194 8.37 -11.96 0.47
CA LEU A 194 8.23 -12.11 1.92
C LEU A 194 8.97 -13.35 2.43
N THR A 195 8.88 -14.47 1.72
CA THR A 195 9.60 -15.70 2.10
C THR A 195 11.11 -15.51 2.04
N VAL A 196 11.61 -14.73 1.07
CA VAL A 196 13.05 -14.36 1.00
C VAL A 196 13.45 -13.50 2.19
N LEU A 197 12.62 -12.54 2.62
CA LEU A 197 12.89 -11.75 3.83
C LEU A 197 12.84 -12.62 5.10
N PHE A 198 11.88 -13.53 5.16
CA PHE A 198 11.73 -14.52 6.23
C PHE A 198 12.92 -15.50 6.34
N PHE A 199 13.77 -15.60 5.31
CA PHE A 199 15.00 -16.38 5.37
C PHE A 199 15.93 -15.97 6.51
N TYR A 200 16.03 -14.68 6.82
CA TYR A 200 16.88 -14.25 7.93
C TYR A 200 16.37 -14.74 9.30
N PRO A 201 15.10 -14.50 9.70
CA PRO A 201 14.53 -15.10 10.90
C PRO A 201 14.69 -16.63 10.94
N PHE A 202 14.41 -17.33 9.83
CA PHE A 202 14.56 -18.78 9.75
C PHE A 202 16.00 -19.26 10.00
N VAL A 203 17.00 -18.60 9.42
CA VAL A 203 18.42 -18.93 9.65
C VAL A 203 18.81 -18.62 11.09
N SER A 204 18.42 -17.46 11.63
CA SER A 204 18.67 -17.10 13.03
C SER A 204 18.05 -18.13 13.98
N GLN A 205 16.83 -18.58 13.69
CA GLN A 205 16.15 -19.65 14.42
C GLN A 205 16.90 -20.99 14.36
N SER A 206 17.37 -21.37 13.16
CA SER A 206 18.12 -22.61 12.95
C SER A 206 19.43 -22.61 13.70
N ILE A 207 20.13 -21.47 13.70
CA ILE A 207 21.32 -21.26 14.52
C ILE A 207 20.95 -21.36 16.00
N HIS A 208 19.86 -20.75 16.44
CA HIS A 208 19.46 -20.79 17.84
C HIS A 208 19.13 -22.21 18.34
N ASN A 209 18.39 -22.98 17.53
CA ASN A 209 17.92 -24.32 17.89
C ASN A 209 19.01 -25.39 17.76
N TRP A 210 19.94 -25.24 16.81
CA TRP A 210 20.92 -26.28 16.50
C TRP A 210 22.37 -25.92 16.84
N ALA A 211 22.69 -24.64 17.04
CA ALA A 211 24.03 -24.31 17.53
C ALA A 211 24.20 -24.84 18.96
N PRO A 212 25.40 -25.33 19.32
CA PRO A 212 25.67 -25.77 20.69
C PRO A 212 25.30 -24.65 21.67
N SER A 213 24.32 -24.94 22.52
CA SER A 213 23.50 -24.01 23.30
C SER A 213 24.22 -23.28 24.45
N ARG A 214 25.54 -23.11 24.37
CA ARG A 214 26.31 -22.54 25.47
C ARG A 214 26.67 -21.11 25.14
N ILE A 215 25.89 -20.19 25.68
CA ILE A 215 26.15 -18.75 25.62
C ILE A 215 27.63 -18.50 25.96
N GLY A 216 28.41 -18.05 24.98
CA GLY A 216 29.83 -17.73 25.14
C GLY A 216 30.81 -18.90 25.05
N GLU A 217 30.40 -20.13 24.73
CA GLU A 217 31.34 -21.24 24.48
C GLU A 217 32.17 -20.98 23.21
N GLY A 218 33.49 -21.13 23.31
CA GLY A 218 34.40 -20.86 22.20
C GLY A 218 34.61 -19.39 21.82
N LYS A 219 33.84 -18.45 22.39
CA LYS A 219 33.90 -17.02 22.04
C LYS A 219 34.98 -16.22 22.80
N GLY A 220 35.59 -16.81 23.83
CA GLY A 220 36.67 -16.17 24.59
C GLY A 220 38.03 -16.25 23.88
N PRO A 221 39.02 -15.44 24.32
CA PRO A 221 40.38 -15.51 23.79
C PRO A 221 40.94 -16.94 23.88
N GLY A 222 41.31 -17.51 22.73
CA GLY A 222 41.83 -18.89 22.64
C GLY A 222 40.75 -19.98 22.72
N GLY A 223 39.49 -19.69 22.37
CA GLY A 223 38.41 -20.67 22.34
C GLY A 223 37.85 -21.03 23.73
N LYS A 224 38.17 -20.24 24.76
CA LYS A 224 37.65 -20.46 26.11
C LYS A 224 36.18 -20.07 26.21
N THR A 225 35.44 -20.80 27.03
CA THR A 225 34.06 -20.49 27.37
C THR A 225 33.99 -19.22 28.23
N VAL A 226 33.24 -18.21 27.78
CA VAL A 226 33.12 -16.91 28.45
C VAL A 226 32.25 -17.01 29.71
N VAL A 227 31.18 -17.80 29.69
CA VAL A 227 30.29 -18.08 30.83
C VAL A 227 30.08 -19.58 30.98
N THR A 228 30.38 -20.14 32.15
CA THR A 228 30.10 -21.54 32.48
C THR A 228 28.60 -21.77 32.68
N ASN A 229 28.13 -23.01 32.47
CA ASN A 229 26.73 -23.35 32.64
C ASN A 229 26.24 -23.09 34.08
N GLU A 230 27.10 -23.33 35.07
CA GLU A 230 26.80 -23.06 36.48
C GLU A 230 26.65 -21.56 36.77
N GLU A 231 27.54 -20.71 36.24
CA GLU A 231 27.42 -19.24 36.34
C GLU A 231 26.08 -18.77 35.72
N PHE A 232 25.74 -19.25 34.53
CA PHE A 232 24.51 -18.86 33.85
C PHE A 232 23.24 -19.34 34.59
N GLN A 233 23.25 -20.56 35.13
CA GLN A 233 22.16 -21.07 35.95
C GLN A 233 21.92 -20.24 37.22
N ARG A 234 22.97 -19.67 37.83
CA ARG A 234 22.81 -18.74 38.95
C ARG A 234 22.12 -17.45 38.52
N VAL A 235 22.49 -16.91 37.36
CA VAL A 235 21.86 -15.71 36.78
C VAL A 235 20.38 -15.98 36.46
N GLN A 236 20.08 -17.12 35.83
CA GLN A 236 18.70 -17.58 35.60
C GLN A 236 17.91 -17.70 36.90
N LYS A 237 18.46 -18.37 37.92
CA LYS A 237 17.78 -18.56 39.21
C LYS A 237 17.46 -17.24 39.91
N VAL A 238 18.31 -16.23 39.78
CA VAL A 238 18.07 -14.90 40.34
C VAL A 238 16.96 -14.17 39.58
N CYS A 239 16.93 -14.27 38.25
CA CYS A 239 15.89 -13.60 37.46
C CYS A 239 14.52 -14.27 37.57
N PHE A 240 14.48 -15.60 37.56
CA PHE A 240 13.26 -16.41 37.61
C PHE A 240 12.88 -16.90 39.01
N LYS A 241 13.39 -16.29 40.09
CA LYS A 241 13.12 -16.73 41.46
C LYS A 241 11.63 -16.88 41.77
N ASP A 242 10.82 -16.00 41.18
CA ASP A 242 9.38 -15.87 41.44
C ASP A 242 8.54 -16.04 40.16
N VAL A 243 9.16 -16.53 39.07
CA VAL A 243 8.53 -16.60 37.74
C VAL A 243 8.72 -18.01 37.20
N GLU A 244 7.61 -18.66 36.86
CA GLU A 244 7.63 -19.95 36.19
C GLU A 244 8.12 -19.76 34.74
N TYR A 245 9.35 -20.18 34.47
CA TYR A 245 9.87 -20.22 33.10
C TYR A 245 9.10 -21.22 32.23
N LEU A 246 9.29 -21.15 30.91
CA LEU A 246 8.76 -22.16 29.99
C LEU A 246 9.17 -23.55 30.46
N ALA A 247 8.18 -24.44 30.55
CA ALA A 247 8.48 -25.84 30.80
C ALA A 247 9.31 -26.40 29.62
N PHE A 248 10.14 -27.40 29.89
CA PHE A 248 10.97 -28.03 28.86
C PHE A 248 10.16 -28.45 27.62
N TRP A 249 8.95 -28.98 27.84
CA TRP A 249 8.06 -29.38 26.75
C TRP A 249 7.49 -28.19 25.97
N GLU A 250 7.25 -27.04 26.61
CA GLU A 250 6.76 -25.83 25.93
C GLU A 250 7.84 -25.25 25.02
N SER A 251 9.09 -25.22 25.48
CA SER A 251 10.24 -24.80 24.67
C SER A 251 10.47 -25.73 23.47
N GLN A 252 10.39 -27.05 23.68
CA GLN A 252 10.45 -28.02 22.58
C GLN A 252 9.28 -27.87 21.60
N LEU A 253 8.07 -27.64 22.13
CA LEU A 253 6.88 -27.44 21.32
C LEU A 253 7.02 -26.19 20.44
N LEU A 254 7.51 -25.08 21.00
CA LEU A 254 7.76 -23.85 20.25
C LEU A 254 8.76 -24.11 19.11
N ALA A 255 9.95 -24.65 19.44
CA ALA A 255 10.99 -24.90 18.44
C ALA A 255 10.55 -25.85 17.31
N VAL A 256 9.86 -26.95 17.65
CA VAL A 256 9.33 -27.91 16.67
C VAL A 256 8.24 -27.26 15.80
N THR A 257 7.35 -26.48 16.40
CA THR A 257 6.23 -25.83 15.68
C THR A 257 6.76 -24.78 14.72
N GLU A 258 7.68 -23.92 15.15
CA GLU A 258 8.30 -22.91 14.29
C GLU A 258 9.08 -23.55 13.13
N MET A 259 9.86 -24.60 13.39
CA MET A 259 10.62 -25.32 12.35
C MET A 259 9.69 -26.00 11.34
N THR A 260 8.63 -26.66 11.83
CA THR A 260 7.64 -27.33 10.98
C THR A 260 6.89 -26.32 10.11
N SER A 261 6.49 -25.19 10.68
CA SER A 261 5.80 -24.11 9.96
C SER A 261 6.70 -23.46 8.92
N SER A 262 7.96 -23.19 9.27
CA SER A 262 8.95 -22.65 8.34
C SER A 262 9.17 -23.58 7.15
N LEU A 263 9.36 -24.88 7.42
CA LEU A 263 9.50 -25.89 6.37
C LEU A 263 8.24 -25.94 5.49
N LEU A 264 7.06 -25.87 6.08
CA LEU A 264 5.80 -25.84 5.34
C LEU A 264 5.73 -24.63 4.40
N ILE A 265 6.11 -23.43 4.86
CA ILE A 265 6.16 -22.21 4.05
C ILE A 265 7.10 -22.39 2.85
N TYR A 266 8.32 -22.90 3.05
CA TYR A 266 9.28 -23.12 1.95
C TYR A 266 8.83 -24.20 0.97
N LEU A 267 8.29 -25.33 1.47
CA LEU A 267 7.79 -26.40 0.62
C LEU A 267 6.59 -25.92 -0.21
N PHE A 268 5.69 -25.13 0.39
CA PHE A 268 4.57 -24.52 -0.28
C PHE A 268 5.03 -23.54 -1.37
N LEU A 269 5.99 -22.64 -1.07
CA LEU A 269 6.56 -21.75 -2.07
C LEU A 269 7.20 -22.52 -3.23
N LEU A 270 8.05 -23.49 -2.93
CA LEU A 270 8.75 -24.31 -3.92
C LEU A 270 7.76 -25.03 -4.83
N TRP A 271 6.72 -25.62 -4.25
CA TRP A 271 5.63 -26.24 -4.98
C TRP A 271 4.98 -25.27 -5.99
N HIS A 272 4.56 -24.09 -5.52
CA HIS A 272 3.91 -23.10 -6.38
C HIS A 272 4.83 -22.52 -7.46
N LEU A 273 6.13 -22.36 -7.18
CA LEU A 273 7.12 -21.94 -8.17
C LEU A 273 7.34 -23.00 -9.25
N ILE A 274 7.45 -24.28 -8.87
CA ILE A 274 7.56 -25.40 -9.82
C ILE A 274 6.30 -25.47 -10.69
N THR A 275 5.10 -25.40 -10.10
CA THR A 275 3.85 -25.39 -10.86
C THR A 275 3.76 -24.20 -11.81
N ALA A 276 4.15 -23.01 -11.37
CA ALA A 276 4.15 -21.81 -12.23
C ALA A 276 5.15 -21.93 -13.37
N HIS A 277 6.33 -22.50 -13.13
CA HIS A 277 7.35 -22.71 -14.15
C HIS A 277 6.93 -23.75 -15.19
N VAL A 278 6.38 -24.88 -14.74
CA VAL A 278 5.89 -25.96 -15.61
C VAL A 278 4.78 -25.47 -16.53
N ARG A 279 3.84 -24.67 -16.00
CA ARG A 279 2.77 -24.04 -16.82
C ARG A 279 3.28 -23.02 -17.83
N ARG A 280 4.42 -22.37 -17.57
CA ARG A 280 5.05 -21.50 -18.56
C ARG A 280 5.67 -22.33 -19.68
N MET A 281 6.36 -23.42 -19.34
CA MET A 281 6.95 -24.32 -20.32
C MET A 281 5.89 -24.96 -21.24
N GLU A 282 4.72 -25.32 -20.72
CA GLU A 282 3.62 -25.87 -21.53
C GLU A 282 3.13 -24.91 -22.64
N LEU A 283 3.32 -23.59 -22.47
CA LEU A 283 2.92 -22.60 -23.48
C LEU A 283 3.98 -22.42 -24.59
N ASP A 284 5.24 -22.81 -24.34
CA ASP A 284 6.37 -22.64 -25.26
C ASP A 284 6.63 -23.93 -26.08
N GLU A 285 5.55 -24.64 -26.46
CA GLU A 285 5.47 -26.06 -26.91
C GLU A 285 6.32 -26.49 -28.13
N GLU A 286 7.27 -25.69 -28.62
CA GLU A 286 8.04 -26.02 -29.84
C GLU A 286 9.30 -26.89 -29.62
N ASP A 287 9.87 -27.01 -28.41
CA ASP A 287 11.20 -27.68 -28.31
C ASP A 287 11.53 -28.38 -26.99
N ILE A 288 10.56 -29.07 -26.37
CA ILE A 288 10.77 -29.62 -25.02
C ILE A 288 11.11 -31.12 -25.06
N SER A 289 12.41 -31.39 -24.89
CA SER A 289 13.04 -32.71 -24.71
C SER A 289 12.38 -33.60 -23.63
N GLY A 290 12.52 -34.93 -23.78
CA GLY A 290 11.82 -35.94 -22.97
C GLY A 290 12.00 -35.92 -21.43
N PHE A 291 12.90 -35.10 -20.88
CA PHE A 291 13.06 -34.94 -19.43
C PHE A 291 11.85 -34.26 -18.78
N THR A 292 11.24 -33.27 -19.45
CA THR A 292 10.08 -32.54 -18.92
C THR A 292 8.80 -33.37 -18.93
N SER A 293 8.65 -34.28 -19.89
CA SER A 293 7.50 -35.19 -19.99
C SER A 293 7.39 -36.08 -18.75
N GLY A 294 8.53 -36.58 -18.24
CA GLY A 294 8.59 -37.34 -16.99
C GLY A 294 8.19 -36.50 -15.76
N LEU A 295 8.71 -35.27 -15.66
CA LEU A 295 8.39 -34.36 -14.55
C LEU A 295 6.90 -33.96 -14.56
N LEU A 296 6.35 -33.65 -15.74
CA LEU A 296 4.93 -33.32 -15.94
C LEU A 296 4.01 -34.47 -15.53
N LEU A 297 4.37 -35.72 -15.87
CA LEU A 297 3.61 -36.90 -15.44
C LEU A 297 3.62 -37.07 -13.91
N ILE A 298 4.76 -36.82 -13.26
CA ILE A 298 4.87 -36.88 -11.80
C ILE A 298 4.04 -35.75 -11.16
N LEU A 299 4.18 -34.52 -11.63
CA LEU A 299 3.44 -33.36 -11.12
C LEU A 299 1.95 -33.49 -11.37
N GLY A 300 1.53 -33.98 -12.53
CA GLY A 300 0.12 -34.23 -12.85
C GLY A 300 -0.49 -35.33 -11.96
N ARG A 301 0.29 -36.37 -11.60
CA ARG A 301 -0.13 -37.37 -10.60
C ARG A 301 -0.24 -36.77 -9.20
N ILE A 302 0.71 -35.92 -8.79
CA ILE A 302 0.64 -35.26 -7.49
C ILE A 302 -0.56 -34.30 -7.48
N GLU A 303 -0.76 -33.51 -8.55
CA GLU A 303 -1.88 -32.59 -8.67
C GLU A 303 -3.23 -33.31 -8.69
N SER A 304 -3.34 -34.50 -9.31
CA SER A 304 -4.58 -35.29 -9.29
C SER A 304 -4.86 -35.91 -7.92
N VAL A 305 -3.83 -36.40 -7.21
CA VAL A 305 -3.94 -36.87 -5.82
C VAL A 305 -4.32 -35.72 -4.88
N TRP A 306 -3.76 -34.54 -5.12
CA TRP A 306 -4.11 -33.32 -4.40
C TRP A 306 -5.56 -32.95 -4.71
N LYS A 307 -5.94 -32.69 -5.96
CA LYS A 307 -7.31 -32.27 -6.35
C LYS A 307 -8.42 -33.22 -5.91
N GLY A 308 -8.15 -34.52 -5.79
CA GLY A 308 -9.17 -35.54 -5.51
C GLY A 308 -9.43 -35.85 -4.03
N SER A 309 -8.66 -35.30 -3.08
CA SER A 309 -8.74 -35.79 -1.69
C SER A 309 -9.17 -34.72 -0.67
N GLU A 310 -10.00 -35.14 0.30
CA GLU A 310 -10.27 -34.39 1.53
C GLU A 310 -8.98 -33.99 2.29
N SER A 311 -7.86 -34.65 1.98
CA SER A 311 -6.54 -34.32 2.53
C SER A 311 -6.08 -32.90 2.23
N LEU A 312 -6.57 -32.26 1.15
CA LEU A 312 -6.31 -30.84 0.89
C LEU A 312 -6.89 -29.95 1.98
N ILE A 313 -8.06 -30.29 2.52
CA ILE A 313 -8.68 -29.53 3.60
C ILE A 313 -7.79 -29.61 4.83
N THR A 314 -7.34 -30.82 5.18
CA THR A 314 -6.47 -31.01 6.33
C THR A 314 -5.13 -30.28 6.18
N VAL A 315 -4.47 -30.40 5.02
CA VAL A 315 -3.13 -29.84 4.79
C VAL A 315 -3.17 -28.32 4.61
N TYR A 316 -4.15 -27.78 3.87
CA TYR A 316 -4.19 -26.34 3.63
C TYR A 316 -4.92 -25.54 4.69
N LEU A 317 -5.90 -26.11 5.38
CA LEU A 317 -6.73 -25.36 6.32
C LEU A 317 -6.36 -25.67 7.76
N VAL A 318 -6.37 -26.95 8.13
CA VAL A 318 -6.25 -27.39 9.53
C VAL A 318 -4.81 -27.31 10.03
N MET A 319 -3.84 -27.75 9.23
CA MET A 319 -2.43 -27.75 9.64
C MET A 319 -1.88 -26.34 9.91
N PRO A 320 -2.01 -25.33 9.01
CA PRO A 320 -1.57 -23.98 9.30
C PRO A 320 -2.25 -23.38 10.53
N ALA A 321 -3.57 -23.57 10.67
CA ALA A 321 -4.33 -23.03 11.79
C ALA A 321 -3.92 -23.65 13.14
N ALA A 322 -3.63 -24.96 13.16
CA ALA A 322 -3.16 -25.64 14.35
C ALA A 322 -1.76 -25.16 14.76
N LEU A 323 -0.86 -24.99 13.78
CA LEU A 323 0.48 -24.46 14.00
C LEU A 323 0.42 -23.01 14.52
N ASP A 324 -0.36 -22.14 13.89
CA ASP A 324 -0.59 -20.76 14.34
C ASP A 324 -1.19 -20.69 15.74
N GLY A 325 -2.14 -21.58 16.07
CA GLY A 325 -2.72 -21.66 17.41
C GLY A 325 -1.69 -22.02 18.49
N ILE A 326 -0.79 -22.96 18.19
CA ILE A 326 0.31 -23.34 19.09
C ILE A 326 1.31 -22.18 19.21
N LEU A 327 1.67 -21.52 18.10
CA LEU A 327 2.57 -20.36 18.11
C LEU A 327 2.00 -19.22 18.95
N LEU A 328 0.70 -18.89 18.78
CA LEU A 328 0.03 -17.88 19.60
C LEU A 328 0.05 -18.24 21.09
N TYR A 329 -0.24 -19.50 21.45
CA TYR A 329 -0.13 -19.95 22.83
C TYR A 329 1.26 -19.70 23.40
N CYS A 330 2.31 -20.12 22.69
CA CYS A 330 3.70 -19.94 23.12
C CYS A 330 4.08 -18.45 23.21
N ILE A 331 3.65 -17.62 22.26
CA ILE A 331 3.84 -16.17 22.26
C ILE A 331 3.21 -15.54 23.51
N PHE A 332 1.94 -15.86 23.80
CA PHE A 332 1.27 -15.33 24.98
C PHE A 332 1.91 -15.81 26.28
N ARG A 333 2.40 -17.05 26.31
CA ARG A 333 3.13 -17.60 27.45
C ARG A 333 4.45 -16.84 27.67
N LEU A 334 5.23 -16.61 26.62
CA LEU A 334 6.47 -15.83 26.67
C LEU A 334 6.22 -14.38 27.11
N ARG A 335 5.18 -13.74 26.56
CA ARG A 335 4.75 -12.40 26.94
C ARG A 335 4.39 -12.33 28.43
N HIS A 336 3.67 -13.32 28.93
CA HIS A 336 3.30 -13.40 30.34
C HIS A 336 4.53 -13.56 31.24
N ILE A 337 5.49 -14.43 30.87
CA ILE A 337 6.76 -14.60 31.60
C ILE A 337 7.54 -13.28 31.64
N GLN A 338 7.62 -12.57 30.51
CA GLN A 338 8.31 -11.28 30.42
C GLN A 338 7.64 -10.21 31.28
N ALA A 339 6.31 -10.18 31.32
CA ALA A 339 5.54 -9.29 32.18
C ALA A 339 5.77 -9.59 33.66
N GLN A 340 5.61 -10.85 34.09
CA GLN A 340 5.86 -11.27 35.48
C GLN A 340 7.29 -10.97 35.94
N MET A 341 8.28 -11.17 35.05
CA MET A 341 9.65 -10.82 35.34
C MET A 341 9.81 -9.32 35.55
N THR A 342 9.25 -8.49 34.67
CA THR A 342 9.41 -7.03 34.76
C THR A 342 8.70 -6.48 36.01
N GLU A 343 7.51 -6.99 36.31
CA GLU A 343 6.74 -6.63 37.52
C GLU A 343 7.47 -7.03 38.80
N GLY A 344 8.08 -8.22 38.83
CA GLY A 344 8.88 -8.69 39.96
C GLY A 344 10.19 -7.92 40.19
N LEU A 345 10.52 -6.98 39.29
CA LEU A 345 11.70 -6.10 39.36
C LEU A 345 11.32 -4.63 39.59
N ASP A 346 10.10 -4.37 40.07
CA ASP A 346 9.51 -3.04 40.24
C ASP A 346 9.52 -2.21 38.93
N GLY A 347 9.57 -2.88 37.78
CA GLY A 347 9.56 -2.27 36.45
C GLY A 347 8.15 -2.25 35.86
N GLN A 348 7.93 -1.33 34.90
CA GLN A 348 6.74 -1.35 34.06
C GLN A 348 7.02 -2.19 32.80
N TYR A 349 6.15 -3.15 32.51
CA TYR A 349 6.24 -3.94 31.28
C TYR A 349 5.83 -3.08 30.07
N ALA A 350 6.80 -2.73 29.22
CA ALA A 350 6.59 -1.83 28.08
C ALA A 350 5.61 -2.42 27.04
N GLY A 351 5.47 -3.76 26.99
CA GLY A 351 4.52 -4.43 26.10
C GLY A 351 3.05 -4.21 26.46
N ASN A 352 2.73 -3.52 27.55
CA ASN A 352 1.36 -3.08 27.87
C ASN A 352 1.04 -1.66 27.39
N GLU A 353 2.03 -0.92 26.88
CA GLU A 353 1.81 0.42 26.36
C GLU A 353 1.19 0.37 24.95
N TRP A 354 0.30 1.33 24.67
CA TRP A 354 -0.31 1.48 23.35
C TRP A 354 0.55 2.37 22.45
N GLY A 355 1.17 1.75 21.44
CA GLY A 355 1.92 2.44 20.40
C GLY A 355 1.08 2.74 19.15
N PHE A 356 1.58 3.64 18.29
CA PHE A 356 0.95 3.89 16.98
C PHE A 356 0.88 2.62 16.12
N GLY A 357 1.95 1.81 16.11
CA GLY A 357 1.99 0.55 15.35
C GLY A 357 0.89 -0.43 15.75
N GLN A 358 0.55 -0.48 17.03
CA GLN A 358 -0.52 -1.33 17.59
C GLN A 358 -1.93 -0.91 17.18
N ILE A 359 -2.16 0.39 16.97
CA ILE A 359 -3.46 0.88 16.47
C ILE A 359 -3.55 0.57 14.98
N VAL A 360 -2.45 0.81 14.25
CA VAL A 360 -2.37 0.55 12.81
C VAL A 360 -2.57 -0.93 12.49
N SER A 361 -2.03 -1.86 13.29
CA SER A 361 -2.20 -3.29 13.07
C SER A 361 -3.66 -3.74 13.09
N ILE A 362 -4.47 -3.18 14.00
CA ILE A 362 -5.90 -3.47 14.08
C ILE A 362 -6.65 -2.84 12.91
N VAL A 363 -6.36 -1.57 12.61
CA VAL A 363 -7.02 -0.82 11.54
C VAL A 363 -6.70 -1.39 10.16
N MET A 364 -5.53 -2.00 9.97
CA MET A 364 -5.08 -2.57 8.69
C MET A 364 -6.03 -3.65 8.15
N PHE A 365 -6.79 -4.33 9.00
CA PHE A 365 -7.75 -5.36 8.59
C PHE A 365 -9.18 -4.85 8.39
N VAL A 366 -9.48 -3.59 8.74
CA VAL A 366 -10.80 -2.99 8.51
C VAL A 366 -11.19 -3.01 7.02
N PRO A 367 -10.30 -2.63 6.07
CA PRO A 367 -10.60 -2.68 4.64
C PRO A 367 -11.05 -4.06 4.12
N VAL A 368 -10.63 -5.16 4.75
CA VAL A 368 -11.09 -6.51 4.38
C VAL A 368 -12.61 -6.63 4.54
N LEU A 369 -13.15 -6.15 5.66
CA LEU A 369 -14.59 -6.16 5.93
C LEU A 369 -15.34 -5.23 4.97
N VAL A 370 -14.74 -4.09 4.64
CA VAL A 370 -15.31 -3.11 3.71
C VAL A 370 -15.37 -3.67 2.28
N ASP A 371 -14.30 -4.30 1.81
CA ASP A 371 -14.26 -4.94 0.49
C ASP A 371 -15.26 -6.10 0.40
N MET A 372 -15.41 -6.90 1.47
CA MET A 372 -16.45 -7.92 1.54
C MET A 372 -17.85 -7.32 1.45
N ALA A 373 -18.11 -6.25 2.20
CA ALA A 373 -19.37 -5.54 2.17
C ALA A 373 -19.69 -4.98 0.79
N PHE A 374 -18.70 -4.33 0.16
CA PHE A 374 -18.81 -3.76 -1.16
C PHE A 374 -19.04 -4.85 -2.23
N THR A 375 -18.26 -5.94 -2.18
CA THR A 375 -18.44 -7.12 -3.03
C THR A 375 -19.83 -7.73 -2.86
N GLY A 376 -20.34 -7.76 -1.62
CA GLY A 376 -21.68 -8.24 -1.33
C GLY A 376 -22.77 -7.32 -1.87
N TRP A 377 -22.57 -6.01 -1.78
CA TRP A 377 -23.48 -5.01 -2.30
C TRP A 377 -23.56 -5.03 -3.83
N THR A 378 -22.41 -5.09 -4.51
CA THR A 378 -22.33 -5.18 -5.97
C THR A 378 -22.97 -6.45 -6.52
N TYR A 379 -22.83 -7.59 -5.83
CA TYR A 379 -23.52 -8.82 -6.21
C TYR A 379 -25.04 -8.72 -6.06
N ARG A 380 -25.54 -8.05 -5.00
CA ARG A 380 -26.98 -7.94 -4.72
C ARG A 380 -27.69 -6.92 -5.59
N ARG A 381 -27.00 -5.93 -6.13
CA ARG A 381 -27.63 -4.97 -7.04
C ARG A 381 -28.22 -5.78 -8.20
N PRO A 382 -29.56 -5.81 -8.36
CA PRO A 382 -30.14 -6.42 -9.55
C PRO A 382 -29.47 -5.71 -10.72
N LYS A 383 -28.92 -6.48 -11.67
CA LYS A 383 -28.45 -5.92 -12.94
C LYS A 383 -29.61 -5.09 -13.47
N PHE A 384 -29.58 -3.78 -13.22
CA PHE A 384 -30.51 -2.82 -13.77
C PHE A 384 -30.45 -3.14 -15.25
N LYS A 385 -31.57 -3.62 -15.83
CA LYS A 385 -31.63 -4.13 -17.21
C LYS A 385 -30.80 -3.19 -18.06
N GLN A 386 -29.57 -3.62 -18.34
CA GLN A 386 -28.69 -2.94 -19.27
C GLN A 386 -29.38 -3.23 -20.59
N HIS A 387 -30.29 -2.35 -20.99
CA HIS A 387 -30.70 -2.26 -22.38
C HIS A 387 -29.40 -2.26 -23.16
N HIS A 388 -29.25 -3.24 -24.04
CA HIS A 388 -28.10 -3.51 -24.89
C HIS A 388 -27.34 -2.25 -25.31
N VAL A 389 -26.43 -1.79 -24.46
CA VAL A 389 -25.32 -0.95 -24.84
C VAL A 389 -24.16 -1.91 -24.81
N LEU A 390 -23.81 -2.39 -26.00
CA LEU A 390 -22.64 -3.24 -26.22
C LEU A 390 -21.44 -2.62 -25.49
N PRO A 391 -20.78 -3.35 -24.58
CA PRO A 391 -19.60 -2.83 -23.91
C PRO A 391 -18.42 -2.92 -24.88
N TYR A 392 -18.16 -1.85 -25.62
CA TYR A 392 -16.86 -1.66 -26.24
C TYR A 392 -15.87 -1.24 -25.14
N ASN A 393 -15.28 -2.24 -24.48
CA ASN A 393 -14.11 -2.03 -23.63
C ASN A 393 -12.87 -1.86 -24.51
N PHE A 394 -12.54 -0.60 -24.82
CA PHE A 394 -11.22 -0.21 -25.32
C PHE A 394 -10.39 0.36 -24.16
N ILE A 395 -9.29 -0.32 -23.85
CA ILE A 395 -8.28 0.14 -22.87
C ILE A 395 -7.20 0.87 -23.67
N VAL A 396 -6.84 2.08 -23.22
CA VAL A 396 -5.80 2.93 -23.80
C VAL A 396 -4.43 2.47 -23.32
N LYS A 397 -3.46 2.29 -24.24
CA LYS A 397 -2.04 2.15 -23.93
C LYS A 397 -1.24 3.10 -24.82
N SER A 398 -0.48 4.01 -24.22
CA SER A 398 0.47 4.89 -24.92
C SER A 398 1.89 4.38 -24.69
N PHE A 399 2.61 4.04 -25.76
CA PHE A 399 4.06 3.84 -25.72
C PHE A 399 4.76 5.17 -26.04
N LYS A 400 5.76 5.53 -25.22
CA LYS A 400 6.69 6.63 -25.55
C LYS A 400 7.67 6.16 -26.64
N THR A 401 7.63 6.85 -27.76
CA THR A 401 8.74 7.18 -28.69
C THR A 401 10.04 6.36 -28.55
N PHE A 402 10.30 5.50 -29.54
CA PHE A 402 11.65 5.01 -29.82
C PHE A 402 12.53 6.16 -30.34
N SER A 403 13.72 6.25 -29.76
CA SER A 403 14.82 7.08 -30.25
C SER A 403 15.23 6.64 -31.65
N LYS A 404 15.36 7.63 -32.53
CA LYS A 404 15.74 7.53 -33.94
C LYS A 404 17.24 7.21 -34.05
N ALA A 405 17.63 5.95 -33.91
CA ALA A 405 19.01 5.52 -34.14
C ALA A 405 19.13 4.04 -34.53
N GLU A 406 18.49 3.62 -35.63
CA GLU A 406 18.94 2.46 -36.41
C GLU A 406 18.21 2.40 -37.76
N LEU A 407 18.73 3.14 -38.74
CA LEU A 407 18.34 3.01 -40.14
C LEU A 407 19.60 3.07 -41.02
N HIS A 408 20.42 2.03 -40.96
CA HIS A 408 21.40 1.74 -42.01
C HIS A 408 21.59 0.22 -42.17
N ARG A 409 20.85 -0.36 -43.12
CA ARG A 409 21.31 -1.29 -44.16
C ARG A 409 20.11 -1.74 -45.00
N GLY A 410 20.06 -1.32 -46.26
CA GLY A 410 19.22 -1.95 -47.29
C GLY A 410 19.86 -3.26 -47.78
N PRO A 411 19.52 -3.81 -48.97
CA PRO A 411 18.74 -3.23 -50.09
C PRO A 411 17.56 -4.18 -50.51
N GLU A 412 16.70 -4.01 -51.53
CA GLU A 412 16.73 -3.30 -52.81
C GLU A 412 15.34 -3.37 -53.53
N VAL A 413 15.10 -2.50 -54.54
CA VAL A 413 14.11 -2.56 -55.67
C VAL A 413 12.63 -2.17 -55.38
N SER A 414 11.90 -1.30 -56.10
CA SER A 414 12.03 -0.56 -57.39
C SER A 414 11.19 0.74 -57.36
N LEU A 415 11.74 1.89 -57.74
CA LEU A 415 11.47 2.68 -58.96
C LEU A 415 9.99 2.91 -59.38
N PHE A 416 9.48 4.15 -59.16
CA PHE A 416 8.95 4.97 -60.25
C PHE A 416 9.12 6.47 -59.91
N LYS A 417 9.80 7.19 -60.81
CA LYS A 417 9.96 8.65 -60.81
C LYS A 417 8.77 9.28 -61.52
N THR A 418 8.31 10.43 -61.04
CA THR A 418 8.06 11.60 -61.90
C THR A 418 8.29 12.90 -61.12
N LYS A 419 8.80 13.88 -61.86
CA LYS A 419 9.42 15.14 -61.41
C LYS A 419 8.43 16.31 -61.51
N ASN A 420 8.68 17.30 -60.65
CA ASN A 420 8.47 18.75 -60.81
C ASN A 420 7.03 19.32 -60.84
N ALA A 421 6.70 20.14 -59.83
CA ALA A 421 6.48 21.58 -60.02
C ALA A 421 6.25 22.28 -58.66
N VAL A 422 7.09 23.28 -58.41
CA VAL A 422 6.95 24.33 -57.40
C VAL A 422 5.92 25.36 -57.92
N VAL A 423 5.28 26.07 -56.98
CA VAL A 423 4.26 27.13 -57.15
C VAL A 423 2.81 26.61 -57.23
N ASP A 424 2.16 26.46 -56.07
CA ASP A 424 0.83 27.05 -55.81
C ASP A 424 0.46 26.84 -54.31
N CYS A 425 1.07 27.66 -53.45
CA CYS A 425 0.91 27.58 -52.00
C CYS A 425 -0.01 28.71 -51.52
N ASP A 426 -1.30 28.64 -51.88
CA ASP A 426 -2.34 29.39 -51.16
C ASP A 426 -3.76 28.83 -51.40
N ARG A 427 -4.00 28.08 -52.49
CA ARG A 427 -5.25 27.32 -52.67
C ARG A 427 -5.26 25.94 -52.01
N ARG A 428 -4.08 25.35 -51.75
CA ARG A 428 -3.97 24.03 -51.11
C ARG A 428 -4.20 24.07 -49.60
N ALA A 429 -4.02 25.19 -48.91
CA ALA A 429 -4.32 25.29 -47.47
C ALA A 429 -5.84 25.22 -47.19
N PHE A 430 -6.67 25.78 -48.08
CA PHE A 430 -8.12 25.70 -47.99
C PHE A 430 -8.67 24.34 -48.45
N ALA A 431 -8.09 23.74 -49.49
CA ALA A 431 -8.41 22.37 -49.90
C ALA A 431 -7.98 21.35 -48.82
N ALA A 432 -6.77 21.49 -48.27
CA ALA A 432 -6.23 20.62 -47.22
C ALA A 432 -6.98 20.74 -45.89
N MET A 433 -7.55 21.89 -45.53
CA MET A 433 -8.44 21.98 -44.35
C MET A 433 -9.83 21.39 -44.60
N SER A 434 -10.35 21.46 -45.83
CA SER A 434 -11.61 20.78 -46.18
C SER A 434 -11.43 19.26 -46.28
N ASP A 435 -10.25 18.82 -46.74
CA ASP A 435 -9.85 17.42 -46.80
C ASP A 435 -9.44 16.88 -45.44
N LEU A 436 -8.84 17.69 -44.55
CA LEU A 436 -8.60 17.31 -43.15
C LEU A 436 -9.93 17.16 -42.38
N ARG A 437 -10.92 18.03 -42.67
CA ARG A 437 -12.27 17.89 -42.10
C ARG A 437 -12.99 16.64 -42.60
N ARG A 438 -12.85 16.29 -43.89
CA ARG A 438 -13.38 15.02 -44.44
C ARG A 438 -12.62 13.81 -43.91
N SER A 439 -11.29 13.89 -43.84
CA SER A 439 -10.41 12.79 -43.41
C SER A 439 -10.51 12.53 -41.91
N ILE A 440 -10.75 13.53 -41.06
CA ILE A 440 -11.05 13.33 -39.62
C ILE A 440 -12.44 12.68 -39.43
N VAL A 441 -13.43 13.05 -40.23
CA VAL A 441 -14.78 12.45 -40.16
C VAL A 441 -14.77 11.01 -40.69
N ASP A 442 -13.99 10.73 -41.75
CA ASP A 442 -13.90 9.43 -42.40
C ASP A 442 -12.93 8.45 -41.69
N MET A 443 -11.79 8.91 -41.16
CA MET A 443 -10.81 8.02 -40.47
C MET A 443 -11.22 7.65 -39.04
N ALA A 444 -12.03 8.46 -38.37
CA ALA A 444 -12.44 8.20 -36.98
C ALA A 444 -13.82 7.53 -36.85
N GLY A 445 -14.54 7.26 -37.95
CA GLY A 445 -15.88 6.67 -37.90
C GLY A 445 -16.91 7.53 -37.14
N LEU A 446 -16.70 8.85 -37.07
CA LEU A 446 -17.45 9.79 -36.21
C LEU A 446 -18.77 10.28 -36.84
N THR A 447 -19.56 9.41 -37.47
CA THR A 447 -20.90 9.76 -37.98
C THR A 447 -21.90 10.16 -36.88
N ALA A 448 -21.57 9.90 -35.61
CA ALA A 448 -22.34 10.28 -34.43
C ALA A 448 -22.12 11.74 -33.98
N LEU A 449 -21.05 12.41 -34.40
CA LEU A 449 -20.89 13.85 -34.19
C LEU A 449 -21.74 14.56 -35.26
N GLN A 450 -22.90 15.08 -34.86
CA GLN A 450 -23.72 15.97 -35.67
C GLN A 450 -23.62 17.41 -35.15
N PRO A 451 -22.54 18.16 -35.45
CA PRO A 451 -22.45 19.56 -35.05
C PRO A 451 -23.62 20.34 -35.64
N GLY A 452 -24.50 20.84 -34.77
CA GLY A 452 -25.57 21.77 -35.13
C GLY A 452 -26.81 21.19 -35.84
N LYS A 453 -26.98 19.86 -35.95
CA LYS A 453 -28.17 19.29 -36.63
C LYS A 453 -29.34 18.88 -35.74
N ILE A 454 -29.19 18.81 -34.41
CA ILE A 454 -30.24 18.24 -33.55
C ILE A 454 -30.86 19.24 -32.55
N LEU A 455 -30.25 20.37 -32.21
CA LEU A 455 -30.86 21.32 -31.25
C LEU A 455 -30.47 22.78 -31.55
N LYS A 456 -31.42 23.72 -31.33
CA LYS A 456 -31.20 25.18 -31.42
C LYS A 456 -30.10 25.70 -30.48
N SER A 457 -29.63 24.93 -29.50
CA SER A 457 -28.64 25.36 -28.49
C SER A 457 -27.34 24.56 -28.45
N GLY A 458 -27.02 23.75 -29.47
CA GLY A 458 -25.74 23.01 -29.52
C GLY A 458 -25.67 21.79 -28.58
N THR A 459 -24.45 21.34 -28.27
CA THR A 459 -24.18 20.19 -27.38
C THR A 459 -24.59 20.56 -25.93
N LYS A 460 -25.55 19.82 -25.34
CA LYS A 460 -26.09 20.10 -23.99
C LYS A 460 -25.37 19.38 -22.84
N ARG A 461 -24.60 18.33 -23.16
CA ARG A 461 -23.85 17.51 -22.21
C ARG A 461 -22.52 17.17 -22.83
N TYR A 462 -21.48 17.10 -22.01
CA TYR A 462 -20.18 16.67 -22.51
C TYR A 462 -20.27 15.27 -23.12
N SER A 463 -19.47 15.02 -24.14
CA SER A 463 -19.27 13.69 -24.69
C SER A 463 -17.80 13.45 -24.92
N VAL A 464 -17.38 12.21 -24.67
CA VAL A 464 -16.00 11.80 -24.83
C VAL A 464 -15.94 10.89 -26.05
N HIS A 465 -15.11 11.27 -27.01
CA HIS A 465 -14.89 10.54 -28.24
C HIS A 465 -13.42 10.15 -28.35
N CYS A 466 -13.15 8.88 -28.62
CA CYS A 466 -11.79 8.43 -28.91
C CYS A 466 -11.57 8.46 -30.42
N GLY A 467 -10.39 8.93 -30.85
CA GLY A 467 -9.98 8.88 -32.26
C GLY A 467 -8.50 8.50 -32.39
N LEU A 468 -8.13 7.95 -33.55
CA LEU A 468 -6.74 7.69 -33.92
C LEU A 468 -6.28 8.77 -34.90
N VAL A 469 -5.16 9.43 -34.60
CA VAL A 469 -4.51 10.40 -35.48
C VAL A 469 -3.03 10.04 -35.53
N ASP A 470 -2.51 9.75 -36.73
CA ASP A 470 -1.12 9.34 -36.95
C ASP A 470 -0.65 8.19 -36.03
N ASP A 471 -1.47 7.14 -35.93
CA ASP A 471 -1.27 5.97 -35.06
C ASP A 471 -1.22 6.26 -33.55
N GLU A 472 -1.53 7.48 -33.12
CA GLU A 472 -1.68 7.86 -31.73
C GLU A 472 -3.17 8.00 -31.35
N GLN A 473 -3.53 7.56 -30.14
CA GLN A 473 -4.90 7.61 -29.64
C GLN A 473 -5.16 8.93 -28.91
N TYR A 474 -6.15 9.68 -29.40
CA TYR A 474 -6.60 10.95 -28.83
C TYR A 474 -7.97 10.82 -28.19
N LEU A 475 -8.13 11.50 -27.05
CA LEU A 475 -9.40 11.69 -26.39
C LEU A 475 -9.93 13.09 -26.72
N PHE A 476 -11.01 13.16 -27.50
CA PHE A 476 -11.73 14.38 -27.82
C PHE A 476 -12.87 14.55 -26.82
N ILE A 477 -12.79 15.60 -26.01
CA ILE A 477 -13.85 15.95 -25.07
C ILE A 477 -14.65 17.08 -25.72
N ASP A 478 -15.84 16.76 -26.20
CA ASP A 478 -16.80 17.77 -26.62
C ASP A 478 -17.48 18.32 -25.38
N THR A 479 -17.45 19.65 -25.21
CA THR A 479 -17.99 20.33 -24.02
C THR A 479 -19.37 20.90 -24.35
N ALA A 480 -20.17 21.21 -23.33
CA ALA A 480 -21.40 21.92 -23.58
C ALA A 480 -21.09 23.31 -24.17
N GLY A 481 -21.92 23.76 -25.11
CA GLY A 481 -21.73 25.08 -25.74
C GLY A 481 -21.88 26.20 -24.71
N PHE A 482 -20.91 27.11 -24.67
CA PHE A 482 -21.05 28.37 -23.94
C PHE A 482 -22.08 29.27 -24.64
N GLY A 483 -22.90 29.96 -23.85
CA GLY A 483 -23.97 30.84 -24.34
C GLY A 483 -25.31 30.14 -24.63
N ASP A 484 -25.54 28.93 -24.09
CA ASP A 484 -26.89 28.35 -24.06
C ASP A 484 -27.77 29.19 -23.10
N PRO A 485 -28.86 29.84 -23.55
CA PRO A 485 -29.71 30.67 -22.69
C PRO A 485 -30.35 29.90 -21.53
N ASP A 486 -30.40 28.56 -21.62
CA ASP A 486 -30.97 27.70 -20.59
C ASP A 486 -29.91 27.21 -19.56
N ARG A 487 -28.62 27.59 -19.70
CA ARG A 487 -27.54 27.19 -18.79
C ARG A 487 -26.66 28.38 -18.40
N ASN A 488 -26.18 28.36 -17.16
CA ASN A 488 -25.18 29.31 -16.69
C ASN A 488 -23.79 28.91 -17.23
N ASP A 489 -23.09 29.85 -17.86
CA ASP A 489 -21.74 29.64 -18.37
C ASP A 489 -20.73 29.28 -17.27
N ILE A 490 -20.96 29.75 -16.03
CA ILE A 490 -20.11 29.38 -14.88
C ILE A 490 -20.28 27.89 -14.56
N ASP A 491 -21.51 27.37 -14.51
CA ASP A 491 -21.75 25.95 -14.23
C ASP A 491 -21.14 25.08 -15.34
N THR A 492 -21.25 25.51 -16.60
CA THR A 492 -20.63 24.82 -17.75
C THR A 492 -19.10 24.83 -17.66
N PHE A 493 -18.51 25.93 -17.19
CA PHE A 493 -17.07 26.03 -16.95
C PHE A 493 -16.63 25.14 -15.78
N GLU A 494 -17.34 25.16 -14.66
CA GLU A 494 -17.05 24.32 -13.49
C GLU A 494 -17.17 22.83 -13.82
N GLU A 495 -18.18 22.43 -14.59
CA GLU A 495 -18.36 21.06 -15.06
C GLU A 495 -17.18 20.63 -15.96
N SER A 496 -16.74 21.51 -16.87
CA SER A 496 -15.59 21.27 -17.75
C SER A 496 -14.26 21.16 -16.99
N VAL A 497 -14.04 22.03 -16.00
CA VAL A 497 -12.83 22.03 -15.17
C VAL A 497 -12.81 20.84 -14.22
N SER A 498 -13.95 20.48 -13.62
CA SER A 498 -14.06 19.31 -12.74
C SER A 498 -13.70 18.02 -13.49
N TRP A 499 -14.09 17.92 -14.76
CA TRP A 499 -13.69 16.82 -15.63
C TRP A 499 -12.19 16.81 -15.95
N LEU A 500 -11.62 17.97 -16.26
CA LEU A 500 -10.17 18.08 -16.49
C LEU A 500 -9.36 17.74 -15.23
N ILE A 501 -9.88 18.05 -14.05
CA ILE A 501 -9.25 17.67 -12.77
C ILE A 501 -9.38 16.16 -12.54
N ALA A 502 -10.56 15.59 -12.75
CA ALA A 502 -10.81 14.16 -12.58
C ALA A 502 -9.97 13.29 -13.54
N LEU A 503 -9.77 13.77 -14.77
CA LEU A 503 -8.96 13.06 -15.78
C LEU A 503 -7.48 13.45 -15.75
N GLY A 504 -7.11 14.57 -15.13
CA GLY A 504 -5.77 15.16 -15.20
C GLY A 504 -4.66 14.28 -14.63
N SER A 505 -4.98 13.30 -13.80
CA SER A 505 -4.03 12.27 -13.33
C SER A 505 -3.77 11.15 -14.34
N PHE A 506 -4.62 11.01 -15.37
CA PHE A 506 -4.61 9.90 -16.33
C PHE A 506 -4.33 10.35 -17.77
N ILE A 507 -4.62 11.61 -18.13
CA ILE A 507 -4.44 12.13 -19.49
C ILE A 507 -3.52 13.36 -19.53
N GLY A 508 -2.64 13.42 -20.52
CA GLY A 508 -1.92 14.64 -20.86
C GLY A 508 -2.80 15.51 -21.77
N VAL A 509 -3.10 16.75 -21.36
CA VAL A 509 -3.85 17.69 -22.20
C VAL A 509 -2.95 18.20 -23.32
N VAL A 510 -3.17 17.69 -24.54
CA VAL A 510 -2.33 18.01 -25.72
C VAL A 510 -2.71 19.36 -26.34
N GLY A 511 -3.97 19.78 -26.24
CA GLY A 511 -4.43 21.05 -26.78
C GLY A 511 -5.92 21.31 -26.52
N VAL A 512 -6.37 22.52 -26.83
CA VAL A 512 -7.80 22.93 -26.76
C VAL A 512 -8.22 23.37 -28.16
N LEU A 513 -9.29 22.75 -28.68
CA LEU A 513 -9.83 23.08 -30.00
C LEU A 513 -11.02 24.04 -29.83
N TYR A 514 -10.89 25.28 -30.28
CA TYR A 514 -11.99 26.24 -30.28
C TYR A 514 -12.65 26.26 -31.66
N VAL A 515 -13.87 25.75 -31.75
CA VAL A 515 -14.61 25.61 -33.01
C VAL A 515 -15.60 26.77 -33.16
N ILE A 516 -15.43 27.57 -34.22
CA ILE A 516 -16.35 28.65 -34.59
C ILE A 516 -17.23 28.12 -35.73
N ASN A 517 -18.55 28.31 -35.62
CA ASN A 517 -19.50 27.86 -36.66
C ASN A 517 -19.28 28.57 -38.01
N SER A 518 -19.79 27.93 -39.07
CA SER A 518 -19.43 28.04 -40.50
C SER A 518 -19.17 29.46 -41.07
N PRO A 519 -18.28 29.56 -42.08
CA PRO A 519 -17.81 30.82 -42.63
C PRO A 519 -18.92 31.54 -43.40
N GLY A 520 -19.29 32.73 -42.91
CA GLY A 520 -20.35 33.56 -43.50
C GLY A 520 -20.76 34.72 -42.59
N THR A 521 -20.68 34.53 -41.28
CA THR A 521 -20.68 35.64 -40.32
C THR A 521 -19.26 36.15 -40.18
N ARG A 522 -19.04 37.43 -40.48
CA ARG A 522 -17.80 38.15 -40.14
C ARG A 522 -17.45 37.80 -38.70
N LEU A 523 -16.19 37.42 -38.45
CA LEU A 523 -15.62 37.37 -37.10
C LEU A 523 -16.03 38.67 -36.42
N ASP A 524 -16.91 38.57 -35.43
CA ASP A 524 -17.39 39.72 -34.69
C ASP A 524 -16.14 40.37 -34.04
N GLN A 525 -16.15 41.70 -33.94
CA GLN A 525 -15.15 42.42 -33.17
C GLN A 525 -15.03 41.86 -31.73
N GLN A 526 -16.13 41.31 -31.20
CA GLN A 526 -16.22 40.60 -29.93
C GLN A 526 -15.49 39.25 -29.96
N ASP A 527 -15.61 38.44 -31.01
CA ASP A 527 -14.87 37.19 -31.18
C ASP A 527 -13.36 37.43 -31.30
N ALA A 528 -12.98 38.46 -32.07
CA ALA A 528 -11.59 38.88 -32.20
C ALA A 528 -11.02 39.39 -30.87
N LYS A 529 -11.84 40.06 -30.06
CA LYS A 529 -11.47 40.53 -28.71
C LYS A 529 -11.31 39.36 -27.74
N THR A 530 -12.17 38.35 -27.79
CA THR A 530 -12.08 37.14 -26.97
C THR A 530 -10.85 36.31 -27.33
N LEU A 531 -10.56 36.13 -28.62
CA LEU A 531 -9.34 35.43 -29.08
C LEU A 531 -8.07 36.18 -28.68
N ARG A 532 -8.06 37.52 -28.79
CA ARG A 532 -6.93 38.35 -28.36
C ARG A 532 -6.75 38.25 -26.83
N TRP A 533 -7.84 38.31 -26.07
CA TRP A 533 -7.83 38.20 -24.61
C TRP A 533 -7.30 36.83 -24.13
N LEU A 534 -7.74 35.73 -24.75
CA LEU A 534 -7.26 34.38 -24.42
C LEU A 534 -5.76 34.23 -24.70
N LYS A 535 -5.29 34.77 -25.84
CA LYS A 535 -3.88 34.72 -26.22
C LYS A 535 -3.00 35.55 -25.29
N GLU A 536 -3.47 36.73 -24.88
CA GLU A 536 -2.79 37.60 -23.92
C GLU A 536 -2.71 36.95 -22.53
N ARG A 537 -3.81 36.37 -22.03
CA ARG A 537 -3.84 35.65 -20.74
C ARG A 537 -2.93 34.42 -20.73
N GLN A 538 -2.90 33.66 -21.83
CA GLN A 538 -2.04 32.49 -21.95
C GLN A 538 -0.55 32.88 -21.91
N GLU A 539 -0.15 33.94 -22.62
CA GLU A 539 1.23 34.42 -22.61
C GLU A 539 1.60 35.11 -21.30
N GLU A 540 0.68 35.82 -20.65
CA GLU A 540 0.87 36.38 -19.32
C GLU A 540 1.13 35.27 -18.29
N LEU A 541 0.35 34.19 -18.32
CA LEU A 541 0.52 33.04 -17.42
C LEU A 541 1.85 32.32 -17.67
N LYS A 542 2.21 32.07 -18.94
CA LYS A 542 3.53 31.51 -19.31
C LYS A 542 4.67 32.41 -18.82
N ASN A 543 4.52 33.72 -18.94
CA ASN A 543 5.53 34.68 -18.49
C ASN A 543 5.61 34.78 -16.96
N MET A 544 4.49 34.66 -16.24
CA MET A 544 4.48 34.56 -14.78
C MET A 544 5.22 33.31 -14.30
N ILE A 545 4.97 32.16 -14.93
CA ILE A 545 5.66 30.90 -14.62
C ILE A 545 7.15 31.03 -14.95
N ARG A 546 7.50 31.50 -16.16
CA ARG A 546 8.91 31.67 -16.57
C ARG A 546 9.66 32.64 -15.66
N ARG A 547 9.10 33.80 -15.32
CA ARG A 547 9.72 34.74 -14.38
C ARG A 547 9.93 34.11 -13.00
N ARG A 548 8.96 33.33 -12.53
CA ARG A 548 9.00 32.70 -11.20
C ARG A 548 10.00 31.54 -11.11
N PHE A 549 10.27 30.82 -12.20
CA PHE A 549 11.11 29.63 -12.20
C PHE A 549 12.47 29.80 -12.89
N ALA A 550 12.67 30.82 -13.74
CA ALA A 550 13.98 31.13 -14.33
C ALA A 550 14.94 31.77 -13.31
N GLU A 551 14.42 32.43 -12.28
CA GLU A 551 15.22 32.91 -11.16
C GLU A 551 15.47 31.76 -10.17
N GLN A 552 16.51 30.96 -10.41
CA GLN A 552 16.96 29.77 -9.65
C GLN A 552 17.29 30.00 -8.14
N LYS A 553 16.81 31.07 -7.50
CA LYS A 553 17.19 31.47 -6.13
C LYS A 553 16.12 31.32 -5.05
N TYR A 554 14.91 30.84 -5.36
CA TYR A 554 13.86 30.80 -4.34
C TYR A 554 13.71 29.42 -3.69
N LYS A 555 14.01 29.36 -2.38
CA LYS A 555 13.57 28.28 -1.49
C LYS A 555 12.04 28.13 -1.58
N PRO A 556 11.48 26.91 -1.46
CA PRO A 556 10.04 26.71 -1.48
C PRO A 556 9.35 27.63 -0.47
N VAL A 557 8.33 28.35 -0.94
CA VAL A 557 7.61 29.35 -0.14
C VAL A 557 6.78 28.61 0.91
N LYS A 558 7.28 28.51 2.15
CA LYS A 558 6.47 28.06 3.28
C LYS A 558 5.37 29.09 3.55
N LEU A 559 4.12 28.62 3.70
CA LEU A 559 2.98 29.45 4.08
C LEU A 559 3.30 30.24 5.36
N GLN A 560 2.93 31.53 5.38
CA GLN A 560 3.21 32.43 6.51
C GLN A 560 2.69 31.87 7.85
N PHE A 561 1.57 31.15 7.84
CA PHE A 561 1.04 30.45 9.00
C PHE A 561 2.02 29.39 9.52
N MET A 562 2.50 28.49 8.65
CA MET A 562 3.46 27.45 9.03
C MET A 562 4.77 28.05 9.57
N GLN A 563 5.25 29.14 8.97
CA GLN A 563 6.44 29.84 9.48
C GLN A 563 6.25 30.40 10.91
N ARG A 564 5.01 30.75 11.30
CA ARG A 564 4.68 31.24 12.64
C ARG A 564 4.48 30.11 13.64
N VAL A 565 3.87 29.01 13.21
CA VAL A 565 3.71 27.78 14.02
C VAL A 565 5.09 27.20 14.37
N GLU A 566 6.00 27.08 13.40
CA GLU A 566 7.39 26.62 13.65
C GLU A 566 8.15 27.52 14.63
N ARG A 567 7.81 28.81 14.68
CA ARG A 567 8.39 29.79 15.62
C ARG A 567 7.68 29.82 16.98
N LYS A 568 6.75 28.88 17.23
CA LYS A 568 5.93 28.81 18.46
C LYS A 568 5.15 30.09 18.76
N VAL A 569 4.76 30.83 17.73
CA VAL A 569 3.82 31.96 17.90
C VAL A 569 2.48 31.37 18.32
N PRO A 570 1.88 31.82 19.44
CA PRO A 570 0.57 31.37 19.86
C PRO A 570 -0.45 31.49 18.73
N PHE A 571 -1.28 30.47 18.54
CA PHE A 571 -2.19 30.38 17.39
C PHE A 571 -3.06 31.63 17.23
N LEU A 572 -3.57 32.17 18.34
CA LEU A 572 -4.42 33.37 18.38
C LEU A 572 -3.71 34.66 17.97
N GLU A 573 -2.37 34.68 17.94
CA GLU A 573 -1.56 35.83 17.52
C GLU A 573 -1.16 35.76 16.03
N THR A 574 -1.51 34.68 15.34
CA THR A 574 -1.26 34.56 13.89
C THR A 574 -2.18 35.52 13.13
N GLU A 575 -1.71 36.10 12.02
CA GLU A 575 -2.58 36.98 11.21
C GLU A 575 -3.79 36.24 10.66
N ALA A 576 -3.67 34.94 10.38
CA ALA A 576 -4.79 34.11 9.98
C ALA A 576 -5.88 34.09 11.07
N ALA A 577 -5.50 33.89 12.33
CA ALA A 577 -6.44 33.98 13.44
C ALA A 577 -7.00 35.40 13.62
N LYS A 578 -6.20 36.45 13.41
CA LYS A 578 -6.69 37.84 13.45
C LYS A 578 -7.70 38.15 12.35
N VAL A 579 -7.51 37.64 11.13
CA VAL A 579 -8.50 37.76 10.05
C VAL A 579 -9.81 37.06 10.45
N LEU A 580 -9.71 35.83 10.95
CA LEU A 580 -10.89 35.02 11.32
C LEU A 580 -11.65 35.57 12.53
N ARG A 581 -10.98 36.31 13.41
CA ARG A 581 -11.59 36.96 14.59
C ARG A 581 -12.03 38.40 14.33
N GLY A 582 -11.55 39.01 13.25
CA GLY A 582 -11.91 40.38 12.89
C GLY A 582 -13.36 40.46 12.39
N PRO A 583 -14.05 41.60 12.61
CA PRO A 583 -15.37 41.82 12.02
C PRO A 583 -15.27 41.78 10.49
N ALA A 584 -16.31 41.26 9.81
CA ALA A 584 -16.33 41.15 8.35
C ALA A 584 -16.18 42.49 7.61
N VAL A 585 -16.42 43.62 8.30
CA VAL A 585 -16.32 44.98 7.77
C VAL A 585 -15.26 45.75 8.56
N GLY A 586 -14.30 46.38 7.87
CA GLY A 586 -13.27 47.24 8.46
C GLY A 586 -11.89 46.60 8.69
N VAL A 587 -11.69 45.35 8.25
CA VAL A 587 -10.38 44.69 8.28
C VAL A 587 -9.59 45.07 7.03
N THR A 588 -8.50 45.82 7.19
CA THR A 588 -7.60 46.13 6.07
C THR A 588 -6.43 45.16 6.09
N VAL A 589 -6.29 44.38 5.02
CA VAL A 589 -5.18 43.45 4.84
C VAL A 589 -4.06 44.15 4.09
N ASN A 590 -2.95 44.39 4.77
CA ASN A 590 -1.77 45.04 4.21
C ASN A 590 -0.65 44.01 3.99
N ILE A 591 -0.01 44.05 2.82
CA ILE A 591 1.19 43.24 2.56
C ILE A 591 2.43 44.10 2.85
N VAL A 592 3.05 43.90 4.01
CA VAL A 592 4.23 44.65 4.44
C VAL A 592 5.44 43.71 4.45
N LYS A 593 6.48 44.05 3.66
CA LYS A 593 7.73 43.26 3.54
C LYS A 593 7.48 41.78 3.16
N GLY A 594 6.56 41.53 2.23
CA GLY A 594 6.21 40.18 1.76
C GLY A 594 5.44 39.34 2.79
N LYS A 595 4.92 39.95 3.86
CA LYS A 595 4.04 39.30 4.84
C LYS A 595 2.68 39.98 4.83
N CYS A 596 1.64 39.17 4.85
CA CYS A 596 0.29 39.65 5.14
C CYS A 596 0.24 40.13 6.59
N THR A 597 -0.32 41.30 6.83
CA THR A 597 -0.52 41.91 8.14
C THR A 597 -1.92 42.48 8.19
N VAL A 598 -2.64 42.20 9.27
CA VAL A 598 -3.99 42.70 9.46
C VAL A 598 -3.92 44.01 10.23
N ALA A 599 -4.31 45.11 9.60
CA ALA A 599 -4.53 46.38 10.27
C ALA A 599 -6.02 46.49 10.60
N THR A 600 -6.37 46.20 11.84
CA THR A 600 -7.67 46.61 12.40
C THR A 600 -7.62 48.12 12.65
N ALA A 601 -8.59 48.86 12.12
CA ALA A 601 -8.73 50.28 12.41
C ALA A 601 -8.81 50.48 13.93
N SER A 602 -8.00 51.40 14.50
CA SER A 602 -7.86 51.56 15.96
C SER A 602 -9.13 52.06 16.67
N THR A 603 -10.22 52.28 15.91
CA THR A 603 -11.55 52.65 16.39
C THR A 603 -12.54 51.47 16.41
N ALA A 604 -12.10 50.26 16.04
CA ALA A 604 -12.91 49.06 16.23
C ALA A 604 -12.96 48.73 17.73
N GLN A 605 -14.05 49.19 18.37
CA GLN A 605 -14.51 48.75 19.69
C GLN A 605 -14.34 47.23 19.76
N GLU A 606 -13.55 46.73 20.72
CA GLU A 606 -13.36 45.29 20.93
C GLU A 606 -14.74 44.63 20.86
N ALA A 607 -14.92 43.72 19.91
CA ALA A 607 -16.14 42.95 19.82
C ALA A 607 -16.38 42.35 21.22
N PRO A 608 -17.59 42.50 21.79
CA PRO A 608 -17.87 41.95 23.11
C PRO A 608 -17.43 40.49 23.11
N PRO A 609 -16.83 40.00 24.22
CA PRO A 609 -16.35 38.63 24.30
C PRO A 609 -17.44 37.72 23.78
N LEU A 610 -17.09 36.87 22.81
CA LEU A 610 -18.00 35.88 22.25
C LEU A 610 -18.56 35.08 23.43
N ASN A 611 -19.77 35.42 23.83
CA ASN A 611 -20.51 34.68 24.82
C ASN A 611 -21.01 33.46 24.08
N PHE A 612 -20.16 32.43 24.03
CA PHE A 612 -20.61 31.11 23.64
C PHE A 612 -21.75 30.79 24.59
N GLY A 613 -22.98 30.79 24.07
CA GLY A 613 -24.10 30.20 24.79
C GLY A 613 -23.69 28.82 25.30
N PRO A 614 -24.36 28.28 26.35
CA PRO A 614 -24.04 26.96 26.87
C PRO A 614 -23.83 26.01 25.70
N ILE A 615 -22.63 25.40 25.65
CA ILE A 615 -22.25 24.45 24.61
C ILE A 615 -23.47 23.56 24.40
N PRO A 616 -24.08 23.57 23.20
CA PRO A 616 -25.30 22.80 22.98
C PRO A 616 -25.00 21.40 23.47
N GLU A 617 -25.79 20.94 24.43
CA GLU A 617 -25.66 19.62 25.01
C GLU A 617 -25.64 18.66 23.83
N VAL A 618 -24.44 18.19 23.49
CA VAL A 618 -24.24 17.28 22.38
C VAL A 618 -24.91 16.02 22.88
N LYS A 619 -26.18 15.84 22.49
CA LYS A 619 -26.81 14.53 22.56
C LYS A 619 -25.85 13.62 21.84
N GLU A 620 -25.18 12.76 22.59
CA GLU A 620 -24.28 11.76 22.05
C GLU A 620 -25.04 11.11 20.88
N ALA A 621 -24.51 11.31 19.67
CA ALA A 621 -25.11 10.72 18.49
C ALA A 621 -25.27 9.24 18.80
N PHE A 622 -26.49 8.74 18.64
CA PHE A 622 -26.80 7.37 19.00
C PHE A 622 -25.80 6.50 18.24
N TRP A 623 -25.08 5.60 18.92
CA TRP A 623 -23.95 4.84 18.33
C TRP A 623 -24.23 4.24 16.93
N LYS A 624 -25.51 3.98 16.62
CA LYS A 624 -26.00 3.56 15.30
C LYS A 624 -25.79 4.60 14.19
N GLU A 625 -26.02 5.89 14.46
CA GLU A 625 -25.79 6.99 13.51
C GLU A 625 -24.29 7.13 13.21
N THR A 626 -23.46 7.07 14.25
CA THR A 626 -22.00 7.04 14.12
C THR A 626 -21.55 5.84 13.27
N ILE A 627 -22.08 4.64 13.51
CA ILE A 627 -21.75 3.46 12.69
C ILE A 627 -22.19 3.62 11.23
N LEU A 628 -23.35 4.22 10.96
CA LEU A 628 -23.82 4.45 9.58
C LEU A 628 -22.98 5.49 8.86
N GLU A 629 -22.53 6.54 9.55
CA GLU A 629 -21.57 7.51 9.00
C GLU A 629 -20.23 6.84 8.70
N TRP A 630 -19.69 6.06 9.64
CA TRP A 630 -18.47 5.27 9.42
C TRP A 630 -18.63 4.27 8.28
N TRP A 631 -19.81 3.65 8.13
CA TRP A 631 -20.12 2.77 7.02
C TRP A 631 -20.12 3.52 5.68
N TYR A 632 -20.73 4.69 5.61
CA TYR A 632 -20.73 5.52 4.40
C TYR A 632 -19.31 5.97 4.03
N ILE A 633 -18.51 6.38 5.02
CA ILE A 633 -17.09 6.71 4.84
C ILE A 633 -16.32 5.48 4.33
N ALA A 634 -16.57 4.30 4.92
CA ALA A 634 -15.92 3.07 4.51
C ALA A 634 -16.27 2.69 3.06
N VAL A 635 -17.55 2.76 2.66
CA VAL A 635 -17.98 2.50 1.29
C VAL A 635 -17.30 3.47 0.31
N ASN A 636 -17.28 4.77 0.61
CA ASN A 636 -16.61 5.76 -0.24
C ASN A 636 -15.09 5.50 -0.32
N ALA A 637 -14.45 5.11 0.79
CA ALA A 637 -13.04 4.76 0.81
C ALA A 637 -12.77 3.50 -0.04
N ALA A 638 -13.61 2.47 0.05
CA ALA A 638 -13.48 1.27 -0.77
C ALA A 638 -13.67 1.54 -2.26
N GLU A 639 -14.61 2.41 -2.66
CA GLU A 639 -14.73 2.85 -4.06
C GLU A 639 -13.43 3.52 -4.54
N ILE A 640 -12.83 4.41 -3.73
CA ILE A 640 -11.54 5.04 -4.05
C ILE A 640 -10.40 4.01 -4.16
N PHE A 641 -10.33 3.03 -3.24
CA PHE A 641 -9.30 1.98 -3.28
C PHE A 641 -9.50 0.99 -4.43
N GLU A 642 -10.74 0.70 -4.81
CA GLU A 642 -11.07 -0.10 -5.98
C GLU A 642 -10.65 0.62 -7.27
N ASP A 643 -10.95 1.91 -7.39
CA ASP A 643 -10.51 2.73 -8.51
C ASP A 643 -8.98 2.81 -8.58
N ALA A 644 -8.29 2.91 -7.45
CA ALA A 644 -6.82 2.85 -7.37
C ALA A 644 -6.25 1.49 -7.78
N ARG A 645 -6.91 0.38 -7.41
CA ARG A 645 -6.51 -1.00 -7.79
C ARG A 645 -6.78 -1.31 -9.26
N ARG A 646 -7.83 -0.72 -9.84
CA ARG A 646 -8.19 -0.88 -11.26
C ARG A 646 -7.36 0.01 -12.20
N GLY A 647 -6.62 0.98 -11.67
CA GLY A 647 -5.68 1.78 -12.44
C GLY A 647 -4.52 0.91 -12.97
N PRO A 648 -4.13 1.04 -14.27
CA PRO A 648 -3.02 0.27 -14.82
C PRO A 648 -1.74 0.54 -14.02
N GLY A 649 -1.11 -0.55 -13.56
CA GLY A 649 -0.01 -0.54 -12.62
C GLY A 649 1.08 0.48 -12.96
N MET A 650 1.45 1.26 -11.94
CA MET A 650 2.71 1.99 -11.88
C MET A 650 3.89 1.00 -11.89
N ALA A 651 4.16 0.36 -13.02
CA ALA A 651 5.50 -0.09 -13.36
C ALA A 651 6.30 1.16 -13.79
N SER A 652 6.61 2.03 -12.83
CA SER A 652 7.48 3.18 -13.06
C SER A 652 8.93 2.72 -13.04
N THR A 653 9.71 3.14 -14.02
CA THR A 653 11.14 2.91 -14.22
C THR A 653 12.05 3.53 -13.16
N GLY A 654 11.51 4.06 -12.05
CA GLY A 654 12.29 4.36 -10.86
C GLY A 654 12.37 3.10 -10.01
N GLY A 655 13.57 2.52 -9.88
CA GLY A 655 13.81 1.38 -8.97
C GLY A 655 13.36 1.67 -7.53
N TRP A 656 13.53 0.71 -6.62
CA TRP A 656 13.08 0.72 -5.20
C TRP A 656 13.07 2.09 -4.48
N THR A 657 14.01 2.99 -4.79
CA THR A 657 14.05 4.37 -4.28
C THR A 657 12.84 5.22 -4.64
N GLY A 658 12.25 5.06 -5.84
CA GLY A 658 11.06 5.81 -6.29
C GLY A 658 9.78 5.41 -5.54
N ILE A 659 9.65 4.11 -5.21
CA ILE A 659 8.53 3.58 -4.41
C ILE A 659 8.62 4.09 -2.97
N ILE A 660 9.81 3.99 -2.36
CA ILE A 660 10.06 4.51 -1.00
C ILE A 660 9.82 6.03 -0.96
N GLN A 661 10.25 6.77 -1.98
CA GLN A 661 10.03 8.21 -2.05
C GLN A 661 8.55 8.56 -2.27
N GLY A 662 7.80 7.77 -3.05
CA GLY A 662 6.35 7.92 -3.24
C GLY A 662 5.57 7.71 -1.94
N ILE A 663 5.88 6.64 -1.20
CA ILE A 663 5.30 6.35 0.12
C ILE A 663 5.66 7.46 1.10
N ARG A 664 6.92 7.91 1.12
CA ARG A 664 7.38 9.02 1.96
C ARG A 664 6.70 10.34 1.61
N ASN A 665 6.47 10.64 0.34
CA ASN A 665 5.83 11.88 -0.10
C ASN A 665 4.32 11.89 0.18
N TRP A 666 3.66 10.73 0.01
CA TRP A 666 2.28 10.51 0.44
C TRP A 666 2.15 10.69 1.95
N TRP A 667 3.03 10.06 2.73
CA TRP A 667 3.07 10.16 4.19
C TRP A 667 3.30 11.58 4.71
N ASN A 668 4.09 12.38 3.99
CA ASN A 668 4.38 13.77 4.37
C ASN A 668 3.38 14.78 3.79
N GLY A 669 2.32 14.33 3.11
CA GLY A 669 1.32 15.22 2.49
C GLY A 669 1.89 16.14 1.41
N SER A 670 3.05 15.81 0.85
CA SER A 670 3.69 16.61 -0.20
C SER A 670 3.25 16.11 -1.57
N SER A 671 2.25 16.74 -2.17
CA SER A 671 1.88 16.48 -3.56
C SER A 671 2.99 16.99 -4.50
N THR A 672 3.74 16.07 -5.10
CA THR A 672 4.67 16.38 -6.19
C THR A 672 3.90 16.56 -7.49
N ALA A 673 3.22 17.70 -7.64
CA ALA A 673 2.86 18.21 -8.95
C ALA A 673 3.95 19.18 -9.40
N GLY A 674 4.79 18.73 -10.33
CA GLY A 674 5.66 19.63 -11.12
C GLY A 674 7.15 19.36 -11.01
N GLN A 675 7.61 18.20 -11.48
CA GLN A 675 8.93 18.05 -12.12
C GLN A 675 8.83 16.95 -13.19
N SER A 676 8.52 17.35 -14.43
CA SER A 676 9.02 16.73 -15.66
C SER A 676 9.03 17.75 -16.80
#